data_AF-A0AAV6HCP7-F1
#
_entry.id   AF-A0AAV6HCP7-F1
#
_cell.length_a   1.000
_cell.length_b   1.000
_cell.length_c   1.000
_cell.angle_alpha   90.00
_cell.angle_beta   90.00
_cell.angle_gamma   90.00
#
_symmetry.space_group_name_H-M   'P 1'
#
loop_
_entity.id
_entity.type
_entity.pdbx_description
1 polymer ?
#
loop_
_entity_poly.entity_id
_entity_poly.type
_entity_poly.pdbx_seq_one_letter_code
_entity_poly.pdbx_strand_id
1 'polypeptide(L)'
;MTAATYSNNHIVKFAGDTTLVGLITKGDETQYRLEVDHLTTWCRENNLLLNVSKTKEIVVDFRRGHTQHLPLTIDGAVVERASSTKFLGVHISEDLSWTTNTASLAKRAQRRLYFLRKLRRASAPPAIMTTFYRGTIESILSSCIAVWGGSCTEYNRKALQRIVNTAGRIIGASLPSLKDIYTTHLTPKATKIVSDASHPAHNLFDLLPSGKRYRSLRASRTTRLTNSFIHQAWECTWFFILCCSFFLLLFWSYFWWEAHNDYNEFNWLLYNRSGEWSDGTVPILTTTVVGFTYTTILMGLALCHIALGQQMNLFWIHKVCVLAVLLTTITGVVSIDNLWRTEWDIVIISLQFTGPFLHIGAVVVMTALGWLVAGFVVRGERSRFQMVVVVVYVSVLLALYLAPLAISSSPCVMDKTSLRPRPLVIGRRGAPMLAPENTLMSFNKALQHSVSALEADVAVSLDGVPFLMRDRTLRRTTDVQRVFPLRQSDDASLFTWTELRSLNAGLWFLKDDPFWTVSSMSPRERRRAGNQTVCSLSDLLRLALRANVSVVISLRRPPPGHPRYNLWVNDTLRALRHSGIPLDKVMWTLDVDREQVRRAVPRVQQTSQRKLSLKELRQKGITALTLHYSLALLQDIRQYSGGNVSVNVHTVNDPWLYSVMWCSGVTSVSSEAPNILKDVPQPIWLLSPDVYYLIWIASVLVSFAAVVAICVHQNYHMIRWKMRGLQSYNPEQIMLSAVVRRPSRDVNIMKEKLIFSEISNGVGSTEELSMYAENGYVHYTHSSLLR
;
A
#
# COMPACT_ATOMS: atom_id res chain seq x y z
N MET A 1 -60.87 -21.20 -17.82
CA MET A 1 -59.83 -20.40 -18.50
C MET A 1 -58.49 -20.63 -17.79
N THR A 2 -57.50 -21.24 -18.46
CA THR A 2 -56.19 -21.59 -17.85
C THR A 2 -55.00 -20.86 -18.48
N ALA A 3 -55.23 -20.14 -19.59
CA ALA A 3 -54.22 -19.33 -20.27
C ALA A 3 -54.85 -18.00 -20.71
N ALA A 4 -54.02 -16.95 -20.75
CA ALA A 4 -54.42 -15.65 -21.28
C ALA A 4 -54.50 -15.71 -22.81
N THR A 5 -55.44 -14.96 -23.39
CA THR A 5 -55.61 -14.84 -24.85
C THR A 5 -54.47 -14.03 -25.47
N TYR A 6 -53.97 -13.01 -24.78
CA TYR A 6 -52.84 -12.19 -25.24
C TYR A 6 -51.52 -12.63 -24.57
N SER A 7 -50.45 -12.70 -25.36
CA SER A 7 -49.11 -13.13 -24.90
C SER A 7 -48.48 -12.19 -23.85
N ASN A 8 -48.93 -10.94 -23.79
CA ASN A 8 -48.50 -9.94 -22.82
C ASN A 8 -49.29 -9.97 -21.50
N ASN A 9 -50.29 -10.85 -21.41
CA ASN A 9 -51.12 -11.04 -20.24
C ASN A 9 -50.84 -12.42 -19.61
N HIS A 10 -51.03 -12.51 -18.31
CA HIS A 10 -50.85 -13.72 -17.53
C HIS A 10 -51.99 -13.86 -16.53
N ILE A 11 -52.65 -15.02 -16.55
CA ILE A 11 -53.66 -15.41 -15.57
C ILE A 11 -53.04 -16.41 -14.61
N VAL A 12 -53.04 -16.08 -13.33
CA VAL A 12 -52.58 -16.95 -12.25
C VAL A 12 -53.75 -17.26 -11.34
N LYS A 13 -54.10 -18.53 -11.20
CA LYS A 13 -55.16 -19.00 -10.31
C LYS A 13 -54.57 -19.75 -9.12
N PHE A 14 -55.05 -19.43 -7.93
CA PHE A 14 -54.73 -20.19 -6.72
C PHE A 14 -56.00 -20.39 -5.89
N ALA A 15 -56.45 -21.64 -5.77
CA ALA A 15 -57.73 -21.99 -5.15
C ALA A 15 -58.90 -21.15 -5.74
N GLY A 16 -59.54 -20.32 -4.93
CA GLY A 16 -60.63 -19.42 -5.34
C GLY A 16 -60.17 -18.04 -5.83
N ASP A 17 -58.88 -17.70 -5.69
CA ASP A 17 -58.35 -16.39 -6.10
C ASP A 17 -57.80 -16.46 -7.53
N THR A 18 -58.19 -15.49 -8.37
CA THR A 18 -57.69 -15.33 -9.74
C THR A 18 -56.99 -13.98 -9.85
N THR A 19 -55.76 -13.98 -10.34
CA THR A 19 -54.95 -12.78 -10.59
C THR A 19 -54.70 -12.66 -12.09
N LEU A 20 -55.09 -11.54 -12.67
CA LEU A 20 -54.75 -11.17 -14.03
C LEU A 20 -53.65 -10.10 -14.00
N VAL A 21 -52.56 -10.34 -14.71
CA VAL A 21 -51.45 -9.41 -14.87
C VAL A 21 -51.32 -9.09 -16.35
N GLY A 22 -51.31 -7.80 -16.71
CA GLY A 22 -51.12 -7.35 -18.10
C GLY A 22 -49.98 -6.36 -18.21
N LEU A 23 -49.18 -6.46 -19.28
CA LEU A 23 -48.13 -5.49 -19.59
C LEU A 23 -48.70 -4.32 -20.40
N ILE A 24 -48.72 -3.14 -19.81
CA ILE A 24 -49.07 -1.88 -20.50
C ILE A 24 -47.82 -1.32 -21.17
N THR A 25 -47.87 -1.11 -22.49
CA THR A 25 -46.74 -0.59 -23.28
C THR A 25 -47.13 0.69 -23.99
N LYS A 26 -46.30 1.74 -23.90
CA LYS A 26 -46.57 3.07 -24.53
C LYS A 26 -47.92 3.70 -24.12
N GLY A 27 -48.47 3.32 -22.96
CA GLY A 27 -49.78 3.82 -22.50
C GLY A 27 -50.98 3.09 -23.09
N ASP A 28 -50.76 2.06 -23.91
CA ASP A 28 -51.83 1.21 -24.44
C ASP A 28 -52.18 0.10 -23.44
N GLU A 29 -53.41 0.13 -22.94
CA GLU A 29 -53.99 -0.84 -22.01
C GLU A 29 -55.06 -1.76 -22.67
N THR A 30 -55.25 -1.67 -23.98
CA THR A 30 -56.32 -2.38 -24.70
C THR A 30 -56.27 -3.89 -24.49
N GLN A 31 -55.10 -4.52 -24.62
CA GLN A 31 -54.94 -5.97 -24.41
C GLN A 31 -55.30 -6.39 -22.99
N TYR A 32 -54.95 -5.58 -21.98
CA TYR A 32 -55.30 -5.86 -20.59
C TYR A 32 -56.81 -5.76 -20.36
N ARG A 33 -57.46 -4.71 -20.89
CA ARG A 33 -58.91 -4.50 -20.78
C ARG A 33 -59.72 -5.61 -21.44
N LEU A 34 -59.37 -5.98 -22.68
CA LEU A 34 -60.03 -7.06 -23.40
C LEU A 34 -59.91 -8.40 -22.67
N GLU A 35 -58.80 -8.65 -21.98
CA GLU A 35 -58.63 -9.86 -21.18
C GLU A 35 -59.49 -9.85 -19.91
N VAL A 36 -59.68 -8.69 -19.27
CA VAL A 36 -60.65 -8.55 -18.16
C VAL A 36 -62.07 -8.83 -18.66
N ASP A 37 -62.45 -8.32 -19.83
CA ASP A 37 -63.78 -8.53 -20.41
C ASP A 37 -64.00 -10.00 -20.80
N HIS A 38 -62.99 -10.65 -21.37
CA HIS A 38 -63.01 -12.09 -21.64
C HIS A 38 -63.16 -12.90 -20.36
N LEU A 39 -62.42 -12.56 -19.30
CA LEU A 39 -62.53 -13.24 -18.01
C LEU A 39 -63.93 -13.05 -17.40
N THR A 40 -64.48 -11.84 -17.49
CA THR A 40 -65.83 -11.51 -17.00
C THR A 40 -66.90 -12.29 -17.75
N THR A 41 -66.78 -12.36 -19.07
CA THR A 41 -67.69 -13.14 -19.93
C THR A 41 -67.59 -14.63 -19.63
N TRP A 42 -66.36 -15.16 -19.53
CA TRP A 42 -66.14 -16.56 -19.17
C TRP A 42 -66.72 -16.90 -17.79
N CYS A 43 -66.56 -16.03 -16.79
CA CYS A 43 -67.17 -16.20 -15.48
C CYS A 43 -68.70 -16.27 -15.59
N ARG A 44 -69.32 -15.38 -16.37
CA ARG A 44 -70.77 -15.36 -16.60
C ARG A 44 -71.27 -16.64 -17.26
N GLU A 45 -70.61 -17.09 -18.33
CA GLU A 45 -70.95 -18.33 -19.05
C GLU A 45 -70.80 -19.59 -18.18
N ASN A 46 -69.93 -19.53 -17.18
CA ASN A 46 -69.66 -20.65 -16.26
C ASN A 46 -70.37 -20.50 -14.91
N ASN A 47 -71.37 -19.63 -14.80
CA ASN A 47 -72.15 -19.37 -13.57
C ASN A 47 -71.30 -18.98 -12.35
N LEU A 48 -70.19 -18.27 -12.58
CA LEU A 48 -69.32 -17.72 -11.55
C LEU A 48 -69.56 -16.22 -11.38
N LEU A 49 -69.89 -15.78 -10.17
CA LEU A 49 -70.09 -14.37 -9.84
C LEU A 49 -68.79 -13.70 -9.39
N LEU A 50 -68.36 -12.67 -10.11
CA LEU A 50 -67.21 -11.85 -9.74
C LEU A 50 -67.60 -10.85 -8.63
N ASN A 51 -66.85 -10.85 -7.54
CA ASN A 51 -67.07 -9.90 -6.45
C ASN A 51 -66.23 -8.63 -6.66
N VAL A 52 -66.77 -7.67 -7.42
CA VAL A 52 -66.10 -6.41 -7.76
C VAL A 52 -65.62 -5.65 -6.52
N SER A 53 -66.37 -5.69 -5.41
CA SER A 53 -66.00 -5.01 -4.16
C SER A 53 -64.75 -5.59 -3.47
N LYS A 54 -64.45 -6.87 -3.72
CA LYS A 54 -63.24 -7.53 -3.20
C LYS A 54 -62.08 -7.51 -4.20
N THR A 55 -62.37 -7.27 -5.48
CA THR A 55 -61.36 -7.12 -6.52
C THR A 55 -60.58 -5.82 -6.32
N LYS A 56 -59.25 -5.89 -6.43
CA LYS A 56 -58.36 -4.74 -6.32
C LYS A 56 -57.50 -4.66 -7.57
N GLU A 57 -57.33 -3.44 -8.09
CA GLU A 57 -56.36 -3.14 -9.15
C GLU A 57 -55.08 -2.56 -8.53
N ILE A 58 -53.92 -3.06 -8.95
CA ILE A 58 -52.62 -2.45 -8.63
C ILE A 58 -51.92 -2.11 -9.95
N VAL A 59 -51.49 -0.85 -10.08
CA VAL A 59 -50.72 -0.38 -11.24
C VAL A 59 -49.29 -0.15 -10.80
N VAL A 60 -48.34 -0.89 -11.39
CA VAL A 60 -46.91 -0.75 -11.12
C VAL A 60 -46.27 0.07 -12.24
N ASP A 61 -46.01 1.36 -12.01
CA ASP A 61 -45.41 2.26 -13.00
C ASP A 61 -44.19 3.01 -12.42
N PHE A 62 -43.01 2.74 -13.00
CA PHE A 62 -41.74 3.38 -12.60
C PHE A 62 -41.27 4.47 -13.57
N ARG A 63 -42.10 4.89 -14.53
CA ARG A 63 -41.74 5.96 -15.47
C ARG A 63 -41.69 7.31 -14.75
N ARG A 64 -40.80 8.21 -15.20
CA ARG A 64 -40.63 9.56 -14.63
C ARG A 64 -41.81 10.51 -14.90
N GLY A 65 -42.68 10.17 -15.85
CA GLY A 65 -43.95 10.84 -16.08
C GLY A 65 -45.08 9.86 -15.82
N HIS A 66 -45.89 10.13 -14.80
CA HIS A 66 -47.05 9.31 -14.50
C HIS A 66 -48.14 9.57 -15.53
N THR A 67 -48.53 8.55 -16.29
CA THR A 67 -49.77 8.60 -17.08
C THR A 67 -50.92 8.20 -16.17
N GLN A 68 -51.95 9.04 -16.06
CA GLN A 68 -53.17 8.63 -15.37
C GLN A 68 -53.88 7.56 -16.19
N HIS A 69 -53.99 6.35 -15.64
CA HIS A 69 -54.77 5.27 -16.20
C HIS A 69 -56.24 5.44 -15.82
N LEU A 70 -57.15 5.26 -16.79
CA LEU A 70 -58.59 5.28 -16.55
C LEU A 70 -58.97 4.22 -15.49
N PRO A 71 -60.02 4.43 -14.68
CA PRO A 71 -60.47 3.42 -13.73
C PRO A 71 -60.91 2.12 -14.44
N LEU A 72 -60.65 0.96 -13.81
CA LEU A 72 -61.15 -0.33 -14.29
C LEU A 72 -62.64 -0.48 -13.95
N THR A 73 -63.46 -0.84 -14.92
CA THR A 73 -64.89 -1.11 -14.73
C THR A 73 -65.20 -2.56 -15.11
N ILE A 74 -65.89 -3.28 -14.23
CA ILE A 74 -66.39 -4.63 -14.47
C ILE A 74 -67.91 -4.59 -14.25
N ASP A 75 -68.69 -4.99 -15.27
CA ASP A 75 -70.16 -4.94 -15.25
C ASP A 75 -70.73 -3.57 -14.83
N GLY A 76 -70.07 -2.48 -15.23
CA GLY A 76 -70.45 -1.09 -14.90
C GLY A 76 -70.02 -0.60 -13.52
N ALA A 77 -69.50 -1.47 -12.65
CA ALA A 77 -68.97 -1.08 -11.33
C ALA A 77 -67.46 -0.80 -11.41
N VAL A 78 -67.00 0.28 -10.75
CA VAL A 78 -65.58 0.67 -10.71
C VAL A 78 -64.83 -0.23 -9.71
N VAL A 79 -63.74 -0.84 -10.15
CA VAL A 79 -62.80 -1.60 -9.32
C VAL A 79 -61.91 -0.64 -8.55
N GLU A 80 -61.71 -0.90 -7.26
CA GLU A 80 -60.84 -0.08 -6.42
C GLU A 80 -59.37 -0.25 -6.81
N ARG A 81 -58.71 0.87 -7.12
CA ARG A 81 -57.25 0.94 -7.28
C ARG A 81 -56.58 1.08 -5.91
N ALA A 82 -55.75 0.11 -5.54
CA ALA A 82 -55.08 0.06 -4.25
C ALA A 82 -53.56 0.26 -4.41
N SER A 83 -52.96 1.11 -3.56
CA SER A 83 -51.50 1.27 -3.51
C SER A 83 -50.79 0.08 -2.85
N SER A 84 -51.52 -0.71 -2.05
CA SER A 84 -51.07 -2.00 -1.54
C SER A 84 -52.23 -2.95 -1.26
N THR A 85 -52.07 -4.22 -1.62
CA THR A 85 -53.02 -5.29 -1.30
C THR A 85 -52.32 -6.50 -0.70
N LYS A 86 -53.07 -7.31 0.05
CA LYS A 86 -52.57 -8.56 0.60
C LYS A 86 -52.92 -9.71 -0.33
N PHE A 87 -51.90 -10.33 -0.91
CA PHE A 87 -52.02 -11.47 -1.82
C PHE A 87 -51.37 -12.70 -1.18
N LEU A 88 -52.14 -13.78 -1.00
CA LEU A 88 -51.69 -15.05 -0.41
C LEU A 88 -50.86 -14.89 0.88
N GLY A 89 -51.25 -13.93 1.73
CA GLY A 89 -50.57 -13.67 3.01
C GLY A 89 -49.45 -12.62 2.98
N VAL A 90 -49.06 -12.12 1.80
CA VAL A 90 -47.98 -11.15 1.60
C VAL A 90 -48.55 -9.82 1.10
N HIS A 91 -48.08 -8.69 1.66
CA HIS A 91 -48.45 -7.39 1.11
C HIS A 91 -47.61 -7.07 -0.13
N ILE A 92 -48.27 -6.77 -1.23
CA ILE A 92 -47.69 -6.26 -2.48
C ILE A 92 -48.10 -4.80 -2.59
N SER A 93 -47.17 -3.94 -2.99
CA SER A 93 -47.41 -2.51 -3.20
C SER A 93 -47.07 -2.09 -4.62
N GLU A 94 -47.67 -0.99 -5.06
CA GLU A 94 -47.47 -0.40 -6.39
C GLU A 94 -46.02 0.00 -6.67
N ASP A 95 -45.27 0.37 -5.62
CA ASP A 95 -43.84 0.71 -5.66
C ASP A 95 -42.91 -0.52 -5.55
N LEU A 96 -43.48 -1.72 -5.43
CA LEU A 96 -42.80 -2.98 -5.13
C LEU A 96 -41.89 -2.93 -3.88
N SER A 97 -42.11 -1.99 -2.96
CA SER A 97 -41.39 -1.95 -1.69
C SER A 97 -42.00 -2.92 -0.68
N TRP A 98 -41.12 -3.62 0.04
CA TRP A 98 -41.57 -4.60 1.04
C TRP A 98 -41.84 -3.99 2.41
N THR A 99 -42.01 -2.67 2.50
CA THR A 99 -42.13 -1.94 3.77
C THR A 99 -43.42 -2.31 4.51
N THR A 100 -44.57 -2.25 3.85
CA THR A 100 -45.87 -2.64 4.43
C THR A 100 -45.87 -4.10 4.89
N ASN A 101 -45.30 -5.00 4.08
CA ASN A 101 -45.19 -6.41 4.41
C ASN A 101 -44.30 -6.63 5.65
N THR A 102 -43.08 -6.09 5.63
CA THR A 102 -42.12 -6.27 6.73
C THR A 102 -42.56 -5.61 8.03
N ALA A 103 -43.26 -4.47 7.99
CA ALA A 103 -43.88 -3.86 9.15
C ALA A 103 -44.98 -4.75 9.76
N SER A 104 -45.84 -5.36 8.92
CA SER A 104 -46.86 -6.32 9.35
C SER A 104 -46.25 -7.56 10.00
N LEU A 105 -45.20 -8.13 9.37
CA LEU A 105 -44.44 -9.27 9.92
C LEU A 105 -43.77 -8.91 11.26
N ALA A 106 -43.11 -7.75 11.33
CA ALA A 106 -42.48 -7.26 12.55
C ALA A 106 -43.49 -7.12 13.69
N LYS A 107 -44.64 -6.50 13.45
CA LYS A 107 -45.71 -6.33 14.44
C LYS A 107 -46.23 -7.67 14.96
N ARG A 108 -46.43 -8.65 14.06
CA ARG A 108 -46.87 -10.01 14.42
C ARG A 108 -45.81 -10.76 15.24
N ALA A 109 -44.54 -10.71 14.80
CA ALA A 109 -43.43 -11.38 15.48
C ALA A 109 -43.13 -10.76 16.86
N GLN A 110 -43.18 -9.42 16.98
CA GLN A 110 -43.00 -8.71 18.25
C GLN A 110 -44.05 -9.09 19.29
N ARG A 111 -45.33 -9.23 18.90
CA ARG A 111 -46.39 -9.71 19.81
C ARG A 111 -46.07 -11.08 20.41
N ARG A 112 -45.38 -11.95 19.67
CA ARG A 112 -44.99 -13.29 20.13
C ARG A 112 -43.79 -13.30 21.08
N LEU A 113 -42.95 -12.25 21.08
CA LEU A 113 -41.87 -12.10 22.06
C LEU A 113 -42.40 -12.02 23.51
N TYR A 114 -43.63 -11.53 23.72
CA TYR A 114 -44.24 -11.50 25.05
C TYR A 114 -44.36 -12.89 25.66
N PHE A 115 -44.85 -13.87 24.89
CA PHE A 115 -44.96 -15.25 25.34
C PHE A 115 -43.59 -15.87 25.59
N LEU A 116 -42.59 -15.56 24.76
CA LEU A 116 -41.21 -16.00 24.98
C LEU A 116 -40.63 -15.45 26.30
N ARG A 117 -40.93 -14.20 26.67
CA ARG A 117 -40.57 -13.64 27.98
C ARG A 117 -41.30 -14.33 29.13
N LYS A 118 -42.57 -14.69 28.95
CA LYS A 118 -43.36 -15.43 29.94
C LYS A 118 -42.76 -16.82 30.20
N LEU A 119 -42.34 -17.52 29.14
CA LEU A 119 -41.63 -18.81 29.24
C LEU A 119 -40.30 -18.68 30.00
N ARG A 120 -39.51 -17.63 29.72
CA ARG A 120 -38.27 -17.37 30.47
C ARG A 120 -38.54 -17.13 31.95
N ARG A 121 -39.59 -16.37 32.29
CA ARG A 121 -39.98 -16.12 33.70
C ARG A 121 -40.45 -17.39 34.41
N ALA A 122 -41.02 -18.33 33.67
CA ALA A 122 -41.39 -19.66 34.17
C ALA A 122 -40.20 -20.64 34.20
N SER A 123 -38.96 -20.17 34.02
CA SER A 123 -37.74 -20.98 34.03
C SER A 123 -37.74 -22.13 33.02
N ALA A 124 -38.40 -21.97 31.88
CA ALA A 124 -38.40 -22.97 30.82
C ALA A 124 -36.97 -23.21 30.27
N PRO A 125 -36.55 -24.46 30.02
CA PRO A 125 -35.25 -24.76 29.43
C PRO A 125 -35.01 -24.06 28.08
N PRO A 126 -33.77 -23.66 27.74
CA PRO A 126 -33.43 -23.02 26.47
C PRO A 126 -33.87 -23.81 25.23
N ALA A 127 -33.85 -25.15 25.30
CA ALA A 127 -34.31 -26.02 24.22
C ALA A 127 -35.81 -25.81 23.92
N ILE A 128 -36.66 -25.78 24.96
CA ILE A 128 -38.11 -25.56 24.81
C ILE A 128 -38.41 -24.16 24.26
N MET A 129 -37.71 -23.14 24.79
CA MET A 129 -37.86 -21.77 24.30
C MET A 129 -37.40 -21.61 22.84
N THR A 130 -36.36 -22.35 22.42
CA THR A 130 -35.90 -22.38 21.03
C THR A 130 -36.94 -23.05 20.12
N THR A 131 -37.54 -24.16 20.54
CA THR A 131 -38.64 -24.80 19.80
C THR A 131 -39.85 -23.87 19.68
N PHE A 132 -40.21 -23.18 20.77
CA PHE A 132 -41.27 -22.17 20.73
C PHE A 132 -40.96 -21.03 19.76
N TYR A 133 -39.72 -20.51 19.78
CA TYR A 133 -39.27 -19.48 18.84
C TYR A 133 -39.41 -19.95 17.39
N ARG A 134 -38.92 -21.16 17.07
CA ARG A 134 -39.02 -21.74 15.72
C ARG A 134 -40.49 -21.85 15.26
N GLY A 135 -41.36 -22.36 16.12
CA GLY A 135 -42.77 -22.57 15.79
C GLY A 135 -43.61 -21.30 15.67
N THR A 136 -43.28 -20.24 16.42
CA THR A 136 -44.19 -19.08 16.57
C THR A 136 -43.64 -17.74 16.08
N ILE A 137 -42.31 -17.57 16.06
CA ILE A 137 -41.65 -16.32 15.65
C ILE A 137 -40.94 -16.53 14.32
N GLU A 138 -40.07 -17.54 14.23
CA GLU A 138 -39.34 -17.84 13.00
C GLU A 138 -40.31 -18.19 11.86
N SER A 139 -41.37 -18.96 12.13
CA SER A 139 -42.43 -19.27 11.16
C SER A 139 -43.13 -18.03 10.57
N ILE A 140 -43.26 -16.95 11.34
CA ILE A 140 -43.78 -15.67 10.86
C ILE A 140 -42.73 -14.98 9.98
N LEU A 141 -41.47 -14.94 10.43
CA LEU A 141 -40.37 -14.29 9.71
C LEU A 141 -39.98 -15.04 8.43
N SER A 142 -40.15 -16.36 8.36
CA SER A 142 -39.85 -17.18 7.18
C SER A 142 -41.02 -17.26 6.18
N SER A 143 -42.21 -16.77 6.56
CA SER A 143 -43.39 -16.74 5.71
C SER A 143 -43.11 -16.01 4.39
N CYS A 144 -43.11 -16.77 3.28
CA CYS A 144 -42.80 -16.27 1.94
C CYS A 144 -41.47 -15.50 1.83
N ILE A 145 -40.49 -15.75 2.71
CA ILE A 145 -39.22 -15.01 2.77
C ILE A 145 -38.41 -15.08 1.46
N ALA A 146 -38.60 -16.15 0.68
CA ALA A 146 -37.99 -16.29 -0.64
C ALA A 146 -38.44 -15.20 -1.64
N VAL A 147 -39.62 -14.61 -1.45
CA VAL A 147 -40.20 -13.59 -2.33
C VAL A 147 -39.69 -12.20 -1.97
N TRP A 148 -39.78 -11.83 -0.69
CA TRP A 148 -39.50 -10.46 -0.24
C TRP A 148 -38.11 -10.27 0.39
N GLY A 149 -37.47 -11.34 0.90
CA GLY A 149 -36.26 -11.25 1.71
C GLY A 149 -35.04 -10.69 0.96
N GLY A 150 -34.89 -11.06 -0.31
CA GLY A 150 -33.80 -10.59 -1.17
C GLY A 150 -33.93 -9.11 -1.56
N SER A 151 -35.16 -8.63 -1.74
CA SER A 151 -35.49 -7.29 -2.22
C SER A 151 -35.83 -6.31 -1.09
N CYS A 152 -35.66 -6.73 0.16
CA CYS A 152 -35.90 -5.92 1.34
C CYS A 152 -34.79 -4.87 1.51
N THR A 153 -35.16 -3.62 1.86
CA THR A 153 -34.19 -2.57 2.19
C THR A 153 -33.38 -2.95 3.43
N GLU A 154 -32.15 -2.43 3.53
CA GLU A 154 -31.29 -2.70 4.68
C GLU A 154 -31.90 -2.22 6.00
N TYR A 155 -32.68 -1.12 5.96
CA TYR A 155 -33.45 -0.64 7.10
C TYR A 155 -34.47 -1.67 7.59
N ASN A 156 -35.33 -2.18 6.69
CA ASN A 156 -36.35 -3.16 7.01
C ASN A 156 -35.74 -4.50 7.46
N ARG A 157 -34.64 -4.92 6.83
CA ARG A 157 -33.87 -6.11 7.22
C ARG A 157 -33.32 -5.99 8.64
N LYS A 158 -32.70 -4.86 8.98
CA LYS A 158 -32.20 -4.60 10.34
C LYS A 158 -33.34 -4.57 11.37
N ALA A 159 -34.50 -4.02 11.04
CA ALA A 159 -35.65 -4.01 11.93
C ALA A 159 -36.12 -5.43 12.30
N LEU A 160 -36.19 -6.33 11.33
CA LEU A 160 -36.53 -7.74 11.55
C LEU A 160 -35.40 -8.50 12.27
N GLN A 161 -34.14 -8.23 11.94
CA GLN A 161 -32.98 -8.84 12.63
C GLN A 161 -32.94 -8.47 14.12
N ARG A 162 -33.37 -7.27 14.51
CA ARG A 162 -33.49 -6.88 15.94
C ARG A 162 -34.45 -7.78 16.71
N ILE A 163 -35.50 -8.29 16.07
CA ILE A 163 -36.45 -9.23 16.70
C ILE A 163 -35.76 -10.56 16.98
N VAL A 164 -35.02 -11.09 16.01
CA VAL A 164 -34.20 -12.31 16.15
C VAL A 164 -33.18 -12.14 17.28
N ASN A 165 -32.44 -11.03 17.28
CA ASN A 165 -31.44 -10.74 18.32
C ASN A 165 -32.08 -10.59 19.72
N THR A 166 -33.30 -10.06 19.78
CA THR A 166 -34.05 -9.94 21.04
C THR A 166 -34.50 -11.30 21.54
N ALA A 167 -34.99 -12.17 20.65
CA ALA A 167 -35.33 -13.55 20.99
C ALA A 167 -34.10 -14.33 21.49
N GLY A 168 -32.96 -14.23 20.81
CA GLY A 168 -31.71 -14.88 21.21
C GLY A 168 -31.25 -14.45 22.61
N ARG A 169 -31.35 -13.15 22.92
CA ARG A 169 -31.10 -12.62 24.27
C ARG A 169 -32.09 -13.12 25.32
N ILE A 170 -33.37 -13.30 24.97
CA ILE A 170 -34.37 -13.85 25.88
C ILE A 170 -34.08 -15.33 26.17
N ILE A 171 -33.68 -16.10 25.16
CA ILE A 171 -33.41 -17.54 25.28
C ILE A 171 -32.07 -17.84 25.95
N GLY A 172 -31.06 -16.99 25.75
CA GLY A 172 -29.67 -17.25 26.15
C GLY A 172 -28.92 -18.14 25.17
N ALA A 173 -29.33 -18.16 23.89
CA ALA A 173 -28.72 -18.95 22.83
C ALA A 173 -28.56 -18.15 21.54
N SER A 174 -27.56 -18.51 20.73
CA SER A 174 -27.37 -17.93 19.40
C SER A 174 -28.43 -18.48 18.44
N LEU A 175 -29.17 -17.59 17.76
CA LEU A 175 -30.17 -17.94 16.77
C LEU A 175 -29.66 -17.63 15.35
N PRO A 176 -30.08 -18.38 14.31
CA PRO A 176 -29.74 -18.08 12.93
C PRO A 176 -30.12 -16.65 12.55
N SER A 177 -29.26 -15.95 11.80
CA SER A 177 -29.60 -14.60 11.33
C SER A 177 -30.74 -14.65 10.32
N LEU A 178 -31.42 -13.53 10.11
CA LEU A 178 -32.47 -13.42 9.09
C LEU A 178 -31.93 -13.74 7.69
N LYS A 179 -30.64 -13.45 7.44
CA LYS A 179 -29.95 -13.83 6.21
C LYS A 179 -29.78 -15.35 6.11
N ASP A 180 -29.41 -16.01 7.20
CA ASP A 180 -29.27 -17.48 7.23
C ASP A 180 -30.63 -18.16 7.03
N ILE A 181 -31.68 -17.66 7.68
CA ILE A 181 -33.07 -18.11 7.47
C ILE A 181 -33.43 -17.95 5.98
N TYR A 182 -33.22 -16.77 5.40
CA TYR A 182 -33.50 -16.52 3.99
C TYR A 182 -32.75 -17.50 3.07
N THR A 183 -31.43 -17.66 3.24
CA THR A 183 -30.62 -18.57 2.41
C THR A 183 -31.06 -20.02 2.58
N THR A 184 -31.36 -20.45 3.80
CA THR A 184 -31.81 -21.83 4.10
C THR A 184 -33.16 -22.15 3.43
N HIS A 185 -34.06 -21.17 3.30
CA HIS A 185 -35.33 -21.34 2.60
C HIS A 185 -35.21 -21.19 1.08
N LEU A 186 -34.30 -20.33 0.60
CA LEU A 186 -34.13 -20.05 -0.82
C LEU A 186 -33.47 -21.22 -1.55
N THR A 187 -32.39 -21.79 -1.00
CA THR A 187 -31.58 -22.79 -1.69
C THR A 187 -32.38 -24.04 -2.08
N PRO A 188 -33.15 -24.69 -1.17
CA PRO A 188 -33.96 -25.86 -1.53
C PRO A 188 -35.06 -25.55 -2.54
N LYS A 189 -35.62 -24.33 -2.50
CA LYS A 189 -36.66 -23.90 -3.44
C LYS A 189 -36.07 -23.66 -4.83
N ALA A 190 -34.91 -23.00 -4.92
CA ALA A 190 -34.18 -22.82 -6.17
C ALA A 190 -33.76 -24.16 -6.77
N THR A 191 -33.24 -25.10 -5.97
CA THR A 191 -32.90 -26.45 -6.47
C THR A 191 -34.12 -27.20 -6.99
N LYS A 192 -35.29 -27.08 -6.35
CA LYS A 192 -36.54 -27.69 -6.84
C LYS A 192 -36.98 -27.13 -8.18
N ILE A 193 -36.94 -25.80 -8.34
CA ILE A 193 -37.27 -25.13 -9.60
C ILE A 193 -36.32 -25.56 -10.72
N VAL A 194 -35.03 -25.64 -10.40
CA VAL A 194 -33.99 -26.08 -11.34
C VAL A 194 -34.15 -27.55 -11.71
N SER A 195 -34.56 -28.42 -10.78
CA SER A 195 -34.75 -29.84 -11.08
C SER A 195 -36.04 -30.16 -11.83
N ASP A 196 -37.00 -29.24 -11.83
CA ASP A 196 -38.31 -29.42 -12.43
C ASP A 196 -38.44 -28.58 -13.70
N ALA A 197 -38.24 -29.20 -14.86
CA ALA A 197 -38.35 -28.56 -16.17
C ALA A 197 -39.77 -28.05 -16.49
N SER A 198 -40.79 -28.58 -15.80
CA SER A 198 -42.19 -28.12 -15.95
C SER A 198 -42.51 -26.89 -15.11
N HIS A 199 -41.63 -26.51 -14.18
CA HIS A 199 -41.87 -25.38 -13.30
C HIS A 199 -41.84 -24.06 -14.12
N PRO A 200 -42.83 -23.15 -13.98
CA PRO A 200 -42.89 -21.92 -14.79
C PRO A 200 -41.64 -21.01 -14.68
N ALA A 201 -40.98 -21.07 -13.52
CA ALA A 201 -39.74 -20.34 -13.27
C ALA A 201 -38.45 -21.11 -13.65
N HIS A 202 -38.53 -22.30 -14.23
CA HIS A 202 -37.37 -23.11 -14.61
C HIS A 202 -36.45 -22.35 -15.57
N ASN A 203 -37.04 -21.75 -16.60
CA ASN A 203 -36.35 -20.94 -17.61
C ASN A 203 -35.73 -19.65 -17.06
N LEU A 204 -35.95 -19.33 -15.78
CA LEU A 204 -35.25 -18.24 -15.12
C LEU A 204 -33.83 -18.65 -14.71
N PHE A 205 -33.48 -19.93 -14.75
CA PHE A 205 -32.18 -20.48 -14.33
C PHE A 205 -31.44 -21.15 -15.50
N ASP A 206 -30.38 -20.53 -16.00
CA ASP A 206 -29.54 -21.11 -17.05
C ASP A 206 -28.31 -21.81 -16.46
N LEU A 207 -28.05 -23.06 -16.83
CA LEU A 207 -26.79 -23.72 -16.45
C LEU A 207 -25.61 -23.01 -17.14
N LEU A 208 -24.64 -22.53 -16.36
CA LEU A 208 -23.44 -21.89 -16.90
C LEU A 208 -22.56 -22.93 -17.61
N PRO A 209 -21.74 -22.52 -18.61
CA PRO A 209 -20.88 -23.43 -19.39
C PRO A 209 -19.96 -24.33 -18.56
N SER A 210 -19.66 -23.93 -17.32
CA SER A 210 -18.92 -24.74 -16.35
C SER A 210 -19.61 -26.04 -15.90
N GLY A 211 -20.91 -26.21 -16.20
CA GLY A 211 -21.74 -27.34 -15.74
C GLY A 211 -22.02 -27.38 -14.23
N LYS A 212 -21.50 -26.41 -13.46
CA LYS A 212 -21.51 -26.44 -11.98
C LYS A 212 -22.41 -25.41 -11.31
N ARG A 213 -22.86 -24.38 -12.02
CA ARG A 213 -23.57 -23.23 -11.45
C ARG A 213 -24.71 -22.78 -12.35
N TYR A 214 -25.81 -22.35 -11.76
CA TYR A 214 -26.96 -21.78 -12.49
C TYR A 214 -26.93 -20.25 -12.41
N ARG A 215 -27.30 -19.59 -13.51
CA ARG A 215 -27.48 -18.15 -13.64
C ARG A 215 -28.97 -17.85 -13.53
N SER A 216 -29.39 -17.07 -12.53
CA SER A 216 -30.81 -16.66 -12.38
C SER A 216 -31.07 -15.26 -12.97
N LEU A 217 -32.02 -15.12 -13.92
CA LEU A 217 -32.53 -13.89 -14.57
C LEU A 217 -31.46 -12.94 -15.16
N ARG A 218 -31.55 -12.66 -16.48
CA ARG A 218 -30.85 -11.51 -17.13
C ARG A 218 -31.45 -10.19 -16.65
N ALA A 219 -31.06 -9.72 -15.46
CA ALA A 219 -31.48 -8.39 -14.99
C ALA A 219 -30.64 -7.30 -15.69
N SER A 220 -31.29 -6.49 -16.52
CA SER A 220 -30.78 -5.24 -17.08
C SER A 220 -31.08 -4.05 -16.15
N ARG A 221 -30.25 -3.00 -16.29
CA ARG A 221 -30.41 -1.59 -15.90
C ARG A 221 -31.22 -1.26 -14.63
N THR A 222 -30.74 -1.67 -13.46
CA THR A 222 -30.63 -0.81 -12.25
C THR A 222 -29.90 -1.58 -11.13
N THR A 223 -29.06 -0.83 -10.39
CA THR A 223 -28.21 -1.13 -9.20
C THR A 223 -27.54 -2.49 -9.01
N ARG A 224 -27.73 -3.51 -9.85
CA ARG A 224 -26.94 -4.76 -9.83
C ARG A 224 -25.47 -4.56 -10.25
N LEU A 225 -25.13 -3.38 -10.77
CA LEU A 225 -23.78 -2.94 -11.12
C LEU A 225 -22.94 -2.48 -9.91
N THR A 226 -23.55 -2.23 -8.74
CA THR A 226 -22.78 -1.94 -7.50
C THR A 226 -22.05 -3.15 -6.94
N ASN A 227 -22.43 -4.37 -7.36
CA ASN A 227 -21.68 -5.61 -7.12
C ASN A 227 -20.94 -6.12 -8.37
N SER A 228 -20.69 -5.26 -9.36
CA SER A 228 -19.90 -5.63 -10.53
C SER A 228 -18.40 -5.49 -10.26
N PHE A 229 -17.62 -6.24 -11.04
CA PHE A 229 -16.15 -6.27 -11.14
C PHE A 229 -15.46 -4.89 -11.08
N ILE A 230 -16.20 -3.80 -11.34
CA ILE A 230 -15.72 -2.41 -11.29
C ILE A 230 -15.39 -1.95 -9.86
N HIS A 231 -16.15 -2.33 -8.81
CA HIS A 231 -15.82 -1.87 -7.45
C HIS A 231 -14.60 -2.62 -6.87
N GLN A 232 -14.44 -3.89 -7.24
CA GLN A 232 -13.26 -4.67 -6.90
C GLN A 232 -12.05 -4.23 -7.74
N ALA A 233 -12.23 -3.91 -9.02
CA ALA A 233 -11.20 -3.29 -9.85
C ALA A 233 -10.78 -1.93 -9.28
N TRP A 234 -11.71 -1.09 -8.83
CA TRP A 234 -11.42 0.23 -8.27
C TRP A 234 -10.62 0.14 -6.95
N GLU A 235 -11.01 -0.73 -6.04
CA GLU A 235 -10.23 -0.95 -4.80
C GLU A 235 -8.90 -1.67 -5.08
N CYS A 236 -8.82 -2.55 -6.08
CA CYS A 236 -7.54 -3.07 -6.58
C CYS A 236 -6.66 -1.97 -7.17
N THR A 237 -7.24 -1.00 -7.90
CA THR A 237 -6.51 0.15 -8.44
C THR A 237 -5.98 1.03 -7.31
N TRP A 238 -6.76 1.31 -6.27
CA TRP A 238 -6.27 2.07 -5.12
C TRP A 238 -5.23 1.33 -4.29
N PHE A 239 -5.37 0.01 -4.15
CA PHE A 239 -4.32 -0.82 -3.55
C PHE A 239 -3.04 -0.79 -4.38
N PHE A 240 -3.16 -0.86 -5.71
CA PHE A 240 -2.03 -0.72 -6.63
C PHE A 240 -1.36 0.65 -6.52
N ILE A 241 -2.14 1.74 -6.52
CA ILE A 241 -1.63 3.11 -6.32
C ILE A 241 -0.92 3.22 -4.96
N LEU A 242 -1.48 2.66 -3.89
CA LEU A 242 -0.85 2.63 -2.58
C LEU A 242 0.47 1.85 -2.61
N CYS A 243 0.53 0.70 -3.28
CA CYS A 243 1.75 -0.07 -3.49
C CYS A 243 2.80 0.72 -4.25
N CYS A 244 2.44 1.31 -5.40
CA CYS A 244 3.35 2.14 -6.18
C CYS A 244 3.87 3.33 -5.37
N SER A 245 3.00 3.99 -4.61
CA SER A 245 3.38 5.12 -3.73
C SER A 245 4.36 4.68 -2.65
N PHE A 246 4.08 3.56 -1.98
CA PHE A 246 4.95 2.99 -0.95
C PHE A 246 6.33 2.61 -1.51
N PHE A 247 6.38 1.86 -2.63
CA PHE A 247 7.66 1.44 -3.21
C PHE A 247 8.46 2.61 -3.79
N LEU A 248 7.79 3.59 -4.41
CA LEU A 248 8.46 4.79 -4.90
C LEU A 248 9.04 5.59 -3.73
N LEU A 249 8.29 5.77 -2.63
CA LEU A 249 8.80 6.44 -1.44
C LEU A 249 9.88 5.65 -0.71
N LEU A 250 9.81 4.32 -0.71
CA LEU A 250 10.87 3.48 -0.16
C LEU A 250 12.19 3.72 -0.92
N PHE A 251 12.13 3.69 -2.24
CA PHE A 251 13.28 4.00 -3.10
C PHE A 251 13.77 5.44 -2.91
N TRP A 252 12.85 6.41 -2.87
CA TRP A 252 13.17 7.82 -2.67
C TRP A 252 13.80 8.10 -1.29
N SER A 253 13.28 7.46 -0.23
CA SER A 253 13.85 7.55 1.11
C SER A 253 15.25 6.93 1.17
N TYR A 254 15.45 5.79 0.49
CA TYR A 254 16.76 5.17 0.36
C TYR A 254 17.75 6.08 -0.39
N PHE A 255 17.36 6.67 -1.51
CA PHE A 255 18.19 7.64 -2.22
C PHE A 255 18.66 8.78 -1.30
N TRP A 256 17.74 9.40 -0.57
CA TRP A 256 18.10 10.50 0.33
C TRP A 256 18.94 10.07 1.52
N TRP A 257 18.75 8.85 2.04
CA TRP A 257 19.59 8.28 3.07
C TRP A 257 21.05 8.14 2.59
N GLU A 258 21.25 7.58 1.39
CA GLU A 258 22.59 7.38 0.83
C GLU A 258 23.22 8.70 0.36
N ALA A 259 22.42 9.63 -0.18
CA ALA A 259 22.87 10.96 -0.63
C ALA A 259 23.37 11.86 0.51
N HIS A 260 23.28 11.43 1.78
CA HIS A 260 23.80 12.14 2.95
C HIS A 260 25.25 12.60 2.77
N ASN A 261 26.08 11.74 2.16
CA ASN A 261 27.45 12.05 1.80
C ASN A 261 27.63 13.40 1.08
N ASP A 262 26.67 13.79 0.25
CA ASP A 262 26.77 14.94 -0.67
C ASP A 262 25.71 16.03 -0.39
N TYR A 263 25.07 16.05 0.77
CA TYR A 263 24.07 17.09 1.13
C TYR A 263 24.62 18.52 0.99
N ASN A 264 25.87 18.74 1.40
CA ASN A 264 26.51 20.05 1.27
C ASN A 264 26.72 20.44 -0.20
N GLU A 265 27.01 19.48 -1.08
CA GLU A 265 27.15 19.71 -2.51
C GLU A 265 25.80 20.03 -3.15
N PHE A 266 24.73 19.35 -2.73
CA PHE A 266 23.36 19.66 -3.14
C PHE A 266 22.91 21.06 -2.72
N ASN A 267 23.14 21.43 -1.46
CA ASN A 267 22.81 22.77 -0.95
C ASN A 267 23.62 23.87 -1.67
N TRP A 268 24.90 23.60 -1.97
CA TRP A 268 25.72 24.48 -2.79
C TRP A 268 25.19 24.63 -4.23
N LEU A 269 24.71 23.55 -4.84
CA LEU A 269 24.10 23.58 -6.16
C LEU A 269 22.81 24.43 -6.17
N LEU A 270 21.98 24.30 -5.15
CA LEU A 270 20.78 25.13 -4.96
C LEU A 270 21.13 26.60 -4.77
N TYR A 271 22.16 26.90 -3.98
CA TYR A 271 22.68 28.25 -3.79
C TYR A 271 23.16 28.87 -5.11
N ASN A 272 23.91 28.11 -5.93
CA ASN A 272 24.43 28.63 -7.20
C ASN A 272 23.31 28.96 -8.22
N ARG A 273 22.11 28.37 -8.06
CA ARG A 273 20.93 28.68 -8.89
C ARG A 273 20.05 29.79 -8.31
N SER A 274 19.79 29.76 -7.00
CA SER A 274 18.88 30.70 -6.33
C SER A 274 19.56 32.00 -5.89
N GLY A 275 20.87 31.96 -5.64
CA GLY A 275 21.63 33.06 -5.05
C GLY A 275 21.43 33.23 -3.54
N GLU A 276 20.63 32.39 -2.89
CA GLU A 276 20.37 32.42 -1.45
C GLU A 276 20.74 31.08 -0.82
N TRP A 277 21.47 31.12 0.29
CA TRP A 277 21.86 29.91 1.00
C TRP A 277 20.69 29.45 1.87
N SER A 278 20.24 28.22 1.67
CA SER A 278 19.25 27.56 2.51
C SER A 278 19.54 26.06 2.52
N ASP A 279 19.21 25.39 3.63
CA ASP A 279 19.31 23.95 3.71
C ASP A 279 18.09 23.30 3.04
N GLY A 280 18.21 23.05 1.74
CA GLY A 280 17.16 22.47 0.92
C GLY A 280 16.90 20.99 1.23
N THR A 281 17.82 20.32 1.92
CA THR A 281 17.66 18.90 2.28
C THR A 281 16.60 18.71 3.37
N VAL A 282 16.52 19.60 4.35
CA VAL A 282 15.58 19.53 5.49
C VAL A 282 14.11 19.43 5.05
N PRO A 283 13.55 20.31 4.20
CA PRO A 283 12.15 20.18 3.78
C PRO A 283 11.91 18.92 2.93
N ILE A 284 12.88 18.49 2.12
CA ILE A 284 12.75 17.28 1.30
C ILE A 284 12.74 16.03 2.20
N LEU A 285 13.65 15.94 3.16
CA LEU A 285 13.69 14.85 4.13
C LEU A 285 12.43 14.82 5.00
N THR A 286 11.98 15.97 5.49
CA THR A 286 10.77 16.06 6.31
C THR A 286 9.55 15.55 5.55
N THR A 287 9.34 16.02 4.32
CA THR A 287 8.22 15.58 3.49
C THR A 287 8.33 14.10 3.10
N THR A 288 9.54 13.61 2.84
CA THR A 288 9.81 12.20 2.53
C THR A 288 9.51 11.29 3.72
N VAL A 289 9.98 11.63 4.92
CA VAL A 289 9.72 10.86 6.15
C VAL A 289 8.23 10.85 6.48
N VAL A 290 7.54 11.99 6.40
CA VAL A 290 6.09 12.07 6.65
C VAL A 290 5.32 11.23 5.62
N GLY A 291 5.66 11.34 4.32
CA GLY A 291 5.03 10.55 3.27
C GLY A 291 5.27 9.05 3.40
N PHE A 292 6.52 8.65 3.70
CA PHE A 292 6.91 7.26 3.86
C PHE A 292 6.26 6.62 5.09
N THR A 293 6.29 7.30 6.25
CA THR A 293 5.61 6.80 7.46
C THR A 293 4.11 6.64 7.26
N TYR A 294 3.46 7.64 6.63
CA TYR A 294 2.04 7.60 6.32
C TYR A 294 1.66 6.42 5.40
N THR A 295 2.37 6.26 4.28
CA THR A 295 2.11 5.16 3.33
C THR A 295 2.46 3.80 3.91
N THR A 296 3.47 3.69 4.78
CA THR A 296 3.82 2.46 5.50
C THR A 296 2.70 2.04 6.46
N ILE A 297 2.14 2.97 7.24
CA ILE A 297 1.00 2.68 8.13
C ILE A 297 -0.20 2.20 7.31
N LEU A 298 -0.54 2.90 6.23
CA LEU A 298 -1.65 2.49 5.35
C LEU A 298 -1.41 1.13 4.69
N MET A 299 -0.17 0.84 4.28
CA MET A 299 0.20 -0.46 3.74
C MET A 299 0.04 -1.58 4.78
N GLY A 300 0.51 -1.36 6.02
CA GLY A 300 0.34 -2.30 7.12
C GLY A 300 -1.13 -2.60 7.43
N LEU A 301 -1.97 -1.56 7.49
CA LEU A 301 -3.41 -1.70 7.65
C LEU A 301 -4.03 -2.47 6.46
N ALA A 302 -3.57 -2.19 5.23
CA ALA A 302 -4.02 -2.89 4.03
C ALA A 302 -3.75 -4.40 4.08
N LEU A 303 -2.53 -4.78 4.47
CA LEU A 303 -2.14 -6.17 4.64
C LEU A 303 -2.94 -6.85 5.76
N CYS A 304 -3.23 -6.15 6.86
CA CYS A 304 -4.07 -6.67 7.95
C CYS A 304 -5.51 -6.95 7.49
N HIS A 305 -6.13 -6.04 6.74
CA HIS A 305 -7.47 -6.26 6.18
C HIS A 305 -7.50 -7.45 5.21
N ILE A 306 -6.48 -7.58 4.35
CA ILE A 306 -6.32 -8.74 3.45
C ILE A 306 -6.20 -10.03 4.27
N ALA A 307 -5.40 -10.04 5.34
CA ALA A 307 -5.24 -11.20 6.23
C ALA A 307 -6.59 -11.67 6.80
N LEU A 308 -7.40 -10.71 7.28
CA LEU A 308 -8.73 -10.93 7.84
C LEU A 308 -9.81 -11.22 6.79
N GLY A 309 -9.49 -11.15 5.49
CA GLY A 309 -10.45 -11.35 4.41
C GLY A 309 -11.47 -10.23 4.28
N GLN A 310 -11.16 -9.03 4.78
CA GLN A 310 -11.99 -7.84 4.66
C GLN A 310 -11.61 -7.02 3.43
N GLN A 311 -12.58 -6.33 2.84
CA GLN A 311 -12.32 -5.40 1.75
C GLN A 311 -11.67 -4.13 2.29
N MET A 312 -10.63 -3.67 1.59
CA MET A 312 -10.06 -2.35 1.80
C MET A 312 -11.03 -1.32 1.24
N ASN A 313 -11.51 -0.42 2.10
CA ASN A 313 -12.26 0.76 1.70
C ASN A 313 -11.46 1.98 2.17
N LEU A 314 -10.61 2.52 1.30
CA LEU A 314 -9.90 3.75 1.60
C LEU A 314 -10.89 4.92 1.63
N PHE A 315 -10.99 5.61 2.76
CA PHE A 315 -11.76 6.85 2.86
C PHE A 315 -11.21 7.90 1.89
N TRP A 316 -12.06 8.80 1.39
CA TRP A 316 -11.70 9.73 0.31
C TRP A 316 -10.50 10.63 0.67
N ILE A 317 -10.34 11.01 1.94
CA ILE A 317 -9.16 11.78 2.41
C ILE A 317 -7.86 10.98 2.18
N HIS A 318 -7.84 9.69 2.54
CA HIS A 318 -6.66 8.85 2.30
C HIS A 318 -6.36 8.70 0.80
N LYS A 319 -7.38 8.63 -0.04
CA LYS A 319 -7.22 8.59 -1.51
C LYS A 319 -6.54 9.86 -2.03
N VAL A 320 -6.97 11.02 -1.55
CA VAL A 320 -6.36 12.31 -1.89
C VAL A 320 -4.93 12.41 -1.35
N CYS A 321 -4.68 12.03 -0.10
CA CYS A 321 -3.34 12.08 0.50
C CYS A 321 -2.35 11.14 -0.21
N VAL A 322 -2.74 9.89 -0.50
CA VAL A 322 -1.88 8.95 -1.23
C VAL A 322 -1.56 9.48 -2.63
N LEU A 323 -2.55 10.06 -3.33
CA LEU A 323 -2.32 10.65 -4.65
C LEU A 323 -1.40 11.88 -4.57
N ALA A 324 -1.60 12.75 -3.58
CA ALA A 324 -0.73 13.90 -3.36
C ALA A 324 0.71 13.46 -3.09
N VAL A 325 0.90 12.49 -2.19
CA VAL A 325 2.22 11.91 -1.89
C VAL A 325 2.87 11.29 -3.13
N LEU A 326 2.12 10.55 -3.94
CA LEU A 326 2.63 9.98 -5.19
C LEU A 326 3.09 11.07 -6.16
N LEU A 327 2.25 12.08 -6.40
CA LEU A 327 2.56 13.18 -7.31
C LEU A 327 3.76 13.99 -6.83
N THR A 328 3.83 14.36 -5.54
CA THR A 328 4.97 15.10 -5.00
C THR A 328 6.27 14.30 -5.07
N THR A 329 6.21 12.97 -4.87
CA THR A 329 7.39 12.11 -4.98
C THR A 329 7.85 11.99 -6.43
N ILE A 330 6.92 11.81 -7.38
CA ILE A 330 7.25 11.80 -8.82
C ILE A 330 7.89 13.12 -9.24
N THR A 331 7.30 14.25 -8.84
CA THR A 331 7.87 15.58 -9.10
C THR A 331 9.26 15.69 -8.49
N GLY A 332 9.46 15.26 -7.24
CA GLY A 332 10.77 15.25 -6.58
C GLY A 332 11.82 14.45 -7.34
N VAL A 333 11.50 13.23 -7.77
CA VAL A 333 12.39 12.37 -8.56
C VAL A 333 12.77 13.03 -9.89
N VAL A 334 11.79 13.57 -10.62
CA VAL A 334 12.03 14.27 -11.90
C VAL A 334 12.86 15.54 -11.69
N SER A 335 12.62 16.29 -10.61
CA SER A 335 13.42 17.46 -10.26
C SER A 335 14.87 17.10 -9.98
N ILE A 336 15.13 16.00 -9.26
CA ILE A 336 16.49 15.53 -8.99
C ILE A 336 17.17 14.99 -10.25
N ASP A 337 16.48 14.26 -11.14
CA ASP A 337 17.09 13.86 -12.42
C ASP A 337 17.50 15.08 -13.28
N ASN A 338 16.74 16.17 -13.25
CA ASN A 338 17.08 17.37 -14.00
C ASN A 338 18.16 18.24 -13.33
N LEU A 339 18.21 18.25 -11.99
CA LEU A 339 19.10 19.12 -11.22
C LEU A 339 20.45 18.43 -10.93
N TRP A 340 20.42 17.14 -10.59
CA TRP A 340 21.50 16.42 -9.91
C TRP A 340 21.62 14.97 -10.40
N ARG A 341 21.55 14.75 -11.72
CA ARG A 341 21.56 13.43 -12.36
C ARG A 341 22.72 12.52 -11.93
N THR A 342 23.92 13.09 -11.76
CA THR A 342 25.14 12.33 -11.48
C THR A 342 25.06 11.54 -10.18
N GLU A 343 24.23 11.97 -9.23
CA GLU A 343 24.15 11.30 -7.94
C GLU A 343 23.26 10.08 -7.92
N TRP A 344 22.52 9.78 -8.99
CA TRP A 344 21.84 8.48 -9.07
C TRP A 344 22.84 7.32 -9.01
N ASP A 345 24.10 7.54 -9.38
CA ASP A 345 25.18 6.57 -9.27
C ASP A 345 25.44 6.14 -7.81
N ILE A 346 25.17 7.00 -6.81
CA ILE A 346 25.35 6.66 -5.39
C ILE A 346 24.46 5.49 -4.96
N VAL A 347 23.27 5.36 -5.56
CA VAL A 347 22.34 4.26 -5.29
C VAL A 347 22.92 2.93 -5.77
N ILE A 348 23.58 2.94 -6.93
CA ILE A 348 24.21 1.73 -7.48
C ILE A 348 25.40 1.33 -6.62
N ILE A 349 26.23 2.31 -6.21
CA ILE A 349 27.40 2.07 -5.36
C ILE A 349 26.96 1.60 -3.96
N SER A 350 25.93 2.20 -3.38
CA SER A 350 25.42 1.77 -2.08
C SER A 350 24.82 0.38 -2.14
N LEU A 351 24.12 0.00 -3.22
CA LEU A 351 23.61 -1.36 -3.40
C LEU A 351 24.72 -2.43 -3.44
N GLN A 352 25.94 -2.09 -3.88
CA GLN A 352 27.08 -3.00 -3.78
C GLN A 352 27.48 -3.24 -2.31
N PHE A 353 27.23 -2.29 -1.41
CA PHE A 353 27.54 -2.38 0.00
C PHE A 353 26.38 -2.95 0.84
N THR A 354 25.17 -2.42 0.66
CA THR A 354 23.96 -2.76 1.42
C THR A 354 23.26 -4.00 0.88
N GLY A 355 23.55 -4.42 -0.35
CA GLY A 355 22.92 -5.52 -1.07
C GLY A 355 22.77 -6.81 -0.25
N PRO A 356 23.83 -7.34 0.39
CA PRO A 356 23.74 -8.53 1.25
C PRO A 356 22.66 -8.43 2.35
N PHE A 357 22.54 -7.26 2.97
CA PHE A 357 21.62 -7.03 4.09
C PHE A 357 20.20 -6.76 3.59
N LEU A 358 20.05 -5.95 2.54
CA LEU A 358 18.78 -5.71 1.88
C LEU A 358 18.18 -7.01 1.33
N HIS A 359 19.01 -7.91 0.80
CA HIS A 359 18.59 -9.24 0.37
C HIS A 359 18.01 -10.05 1.55
N ILE A 360 18.71 -10.15 2.68
CA ILE A 360 18.23 -10.90 3.85
C ILE A 360 16.90 -10.31 4.34
N GLY A 361 16.81 -8.98 4.45
CA GLY A 361 15.58 -8.29 4.84
C GLY A 361 14.43 -8.57 3.86
N ALA A 362 14.68 -8.49 2.55
CA ALA A 362 13.69 -8.77 1.52
C ALA A 362 13.21 -10.23 1.56
N VAL A 363 14.12 -11.19 1.77
CA VAL A 363 13.77 -12.60 1.95
C VAL A 363 12.85 -12.76 3.16
N VAL A 364 13.21 -12.22 4.33
CA VAL A 364 12.38 -12.29 5.55
C VAL A 364 10.98 -11.71 5.33
N VAL A 365 10.88 -10.54 4.69
CA VAL A 365 9.58 -9.91 4.37
C VAL A 365 8.76 -10.79 3.42
N MET A 366 9.38 -11.35 2.37
CA MET A 366 8.68 -12.23 1.43
C MET A 366 8.27 -13.56 2.07
N THR A 367 9.07 -14.13 2.98
CA THR A 367 8.70 -15.30 3.78
C THR A 367 7.46 -15.00 4.62
N ALA A 368 7.41 -13.84 5.29
CA ALA A 368 6.27 -13.43 6.11
C ALA A 368 4.99 -13.21 5.27
N LEU A 369 5.12 -12.57 4.10
CA LEU A 369 4.03 -12.42 3.14
C LEU A 369 3.51 -13.77 2.60
N GLY A 370 4.32 -14.83 2.66
CA GLY A 370 3.93 -16.20 2.34
C GLY A 370 2.70 -16.66 3.12
N TRP A 371 2.49 -16.20 4.35
CA TRP A 371 1.28 -16.49 5.13
C TRP A 371 0.01 -15.93 4.48
N LEU A 372 0.07 -14.70 3.96
CA LEU A 372 -1.06 -14.06 3.29
C LEU A 372 -1.38 -14.76 1.96
N VAL A 373 -0.34 -15.07 1.18
CA VAL A 373 -0.50 -15.77 -0.11
C VAL A 373 -1.05 -17.18 0.10
N ALA A 374 -0.50 -17.95 1.04
CA ALA A 374 -1.00 -19.28 1.37
C ALA A 374 -2.47 -19.21 1.82
N GLY A 375 -2.83 -18.29 2.71
CA GLY A 375 -4.21 -18.11 3.14
C GLY A 375 -5.16 -17.65 2.04
N PHE A 376 -4.67 -16.91 1.04
CA PHE A 376 -5.45 -16.52 -0.14
C PHE A 376 -5.72 -17.71 -1.08
N VAL A 377 -4.75 -18.60 -1.23
CA VAL A 377 -4.87 -19.82 -2.06
C VAL A 377 -5.84 -20.82 -1.43
N VAL A 378 -5.74 -21.07 -0.12
CA VAL A 378 -6.54 -22.11 0.53
C VAL A 378 -8.02 -21.70 0.72
N ARG A 379 -8.32 -20.40 0.83
CA ARG A 379 -9.69 -19.90 1.10
C ARG A 379 -10.62 -19.84 -0.13
N GLY A 380 -10.11 -19.83 -1.36
CA GLY A 380 -10.93 -19.60 -2.57
C GLY A 380 -11.11 -20.82 -3.48
N GLU A 381 -12.21 -20.86 -4.23
CA GLU A 381 -12.36 -21.80 -5.35
C GLU A 381 -11.45 -21.39 -6.51
N ARG A 382 -10.56 -22.29 -6.94
CA ARG A 382 -9.47 -22.09 -7.93
C ARG A 382 -9.87 -21.13 -9.07
N SER A 383 -9.41 -19.88 -8.98
CA SER A 383 -9.58 -18.86 -10.03
C SER A 383 -8.25 -18.58 -10.74
N ARG A 384 -8.30 -18.19 -12.01
CA ARG A 384 -7.11 -17.79 -12.79
C ARG A 384 -6.29 -16.70 -12.07
N PHE A 385 -6.95 -15.81 -11.33
CA PHE A 385 -6.31 -14.74 -10.55
C PHE A 385 -5.45 -15.26 -9.39
N GLN A 386 -5.90 -16.29 -8.66
CA GLN A 386 -5.07 -16.90 -7.60
C GLN A 386 -3.79 -17.53 -8.15
N MET A 387 -3.87 -18.18 -9.31
CA MET A 387 -2.67 -18.75 -9.96
C MET A 387 -1.69 -17.65 -10.37
N VAL A 388 -2.18 -16.51 -10.89
CA VAL A 388 -1.32 -15.36 -11.20
C VAL A 388 -0.61 -14.84 -9.94
N VAL A 389 -1.33 -14.65 -8.82
CA VAL A 389 -0.72 -14.17 -7.56
C VAL A 389 0.36 -15.13 -7.04
N VAL A 390 0.10 -16.44 -7.09
CA VAL A 390 1.10 -17.45 -6.68
C VAL A 390 2.32 -17.45 -7.60
N VAL A 391 2.11 -17.40 -8.92
CA VAL A 391 3.21 -17.34 -9.90
C VAL A 391 4.05 -16.09 -9.66
N VAL A 392 3.42 -14.92 -9.48
CA VAL A 392 4.15 -13.68 -9.17
C VAL A 392 4.94 -13.81 -7.88
N TYR A 393 4.33 -14.32 -6.80
CA TYR A 393 5.01 -14.53 -5.52
C TYR A 393 6.22 -15.46 -5.64
N VAL A 394 6.05 -16.61 -6.29
CA VAL A 394 7.13 -17.60 -6.49
C VAL A 394 8.23 -17.01 -7.38
N SER A 395 7.89 -16.29 -8.44
CA SER A 395 8.87 -15.62 -9.31
C SER A 395 9.69 -14.58 -8.54
N VAL A 396 9.05 -13.75 -7.70
CA VAL A 396 9.76 -12.77 -6.86
C VAL A 396 10.64 -13.47 -5.84
N LEU A 397 10.15 -14.53 -5.19
CA LEU A 397 10.93 -15.29 -4.20
C LEU A 397 12.15 -15.97 -4.85
N LEU A 398 11.98 -16.56 -6.05
CA LEU A 398 13.07 -17.15 -6.82
C LEU A 398 14.09 -16.09 -7.24
N ALA A 399 13.64 -14.93 -7.71
CA ALA A 399 14.52 -13.82 -8.05
C ALA A 399 15.33 -13.36 -6.83
N LEU A 400 14.73 -13.27 -5.65
CA LEU A 400 15.43 -12.96 -4.40
C LEU A 400 16.45 -14.04 -4.05
N TYR A 401 16.09 -15.33 -4.13
CA TYR A 401 17.03 -16.42 -3.85
C TYR A 401 18.25 -16.43 -4.78
N LEU A 402 18.08 -15.94 -6.01
CA LEU A 402 19.16 -15.82 -6.99
C LEU A 402 19.88 -14.46 -6.96
N ALA A 403 19.33 -13.44 -6.28
CA ALA A 403 19.90 -12.09 -6.24
C ALA A 403 21.35 -12.03 -5.71
N PRO A 404 21.77 -12.86 -4.72
CA PRO A 404 23.14 -12.89 -4.25
C PRO A 404 24.19 -13.25 -5.31
N LEU A 405 23.80 -13.92 -6.40
CA LEU A 405 24.69 -14.16 -7.56
C LEU A 405 25.10 -12.85 -8.24
N ALA A 406 24.19 -11.87 -8.32
CA ALA A 406 24.51 -10.55 -8.84
C ALA A 406 25.30 -9.71 -7.83
N ILE A 407 24.97 -9.84 -6.54
CA ILE A 407 25.59 -9.07 -5.43
C ILE A 407 27.00 -9.58 -5.09
N SER A 408 27.36 -10.81 -5.48
CA SER A 408 28.70 -11.39 -5.29
C SER A 408 29.83 -10.56 -5.95
N SER A 409 29.48 -9.57 -6.78
CA SER A 409 30.39 -8.58 -7.36
C SER A 409 30.75 -7.41 -6.42
N SER A 410 30.22 -7.39 -5.19
CA SER A 410 30.53 -6.38 -4.17
C SER A 410 32.04 -6.32 -3.86
N PRO A 411 32.65 -5.12 -3.82
CA PRO A 411 34.07 -4.98 -3.55
C PRO A 411 34.44 -5.46 -2.14
N CYS A 412 33.54 -5.39 -1.15
CA CYS A 412 33.85 -5.77 0.24
C CYS A 412 33.63 -7.26 0.56
N VAL A 413 33.25 -8.08 -0.44
CA VAL A 413 33.23 -9.55 -0.31
C VAL A 413 34.59 -10.08 -0.78
N MET A 414 35.57 -10.09 0.13
CA MET A 414 36.94 -10.52 -0.13
C MET A 414 37.62 -11.00 1.15
N ASP A 415 38.69 -11.76 0.99
CA ASP A 415 39.50 -12.17 2.14
C ASP A 415 40.30 -10.99 2.70
N LYS A 416 40.42 -10.93 4.02
CA LYS A 416 41.13 -9.86 4.73
C LYS A 416 42.60 -9.73 4.30
N THR A 417 43.21 -10.82 3.85
CA THR A 417 44.58 -10.85 3.31
C THR A 417 44.72 -10.13 1.97
N SER A 418 43.64 -10.02 1.20
CA SER A 418 43.62 -9.33 -0.10
C SER A 418 43.37 -7.81 0.02
N LEU A 419 42.99 -7.34 1.21
CA LEU A 419 42.67 -5.94 1.45
C LEU A 419 43.93 -5.07 1.33
N ARG A 420 43.82 -4.00 0.54
CA ARG A 420 44.89 -3.00 0.36
C ARG A 420 45.08 -2.15 1.63
N PRO A 421 46.24 -1.46 1.76
CA PRO A 421 46.44 -0.50 2.84
C PRO A 421 45.33 0.54 2.91
N ARG A 422 45.07 1.03 4.12
CA ARG A 422 44.05 2.05 4.38
C ARG A 422 44.24 3.27 3.46
N PRO A 423 43.20 3.72 2.73
CA PRO A 423 43.28 4.90 1.89
C PRO A 423 43.62 6.13 2.73
N LEU A 424 44.55 6.92 2.23
CA LEU A 424 44.94 8.18 2.87
C LEU A 424 43.78 9.18 2.83
N VAL A 425 43.61 9.99 3.87
CA VAL A 425 42.55 11.01 3.93
C VAL A 425 43.12 12.39 3.62
N ILE A 426 42.54 13.06 2.64
CA ILE A 426 42.85 14.43 2.22
C ILE A 426 41.77 15.34 2.78
N GLY A 427 42.17 16.42 3.48
CA GLY A 427 41.26 17.40 4.04
C GLY A 427 40.74 18.36 2.97
N ARG A 428 39.52 18.11 2.48
CA ARG A 428 38.88 18.92 1.44
C ARG A 428 38.47 20.28 1.98
N ARG A 429 39.08 21.36 1.48
CA ARG A 429 38.94 22.73 2.02
C ARG A 429 39.28 22.81 3.51
N GLY A 430 40.16 21.88 3.96
CA GLY A 430 40.46 21.61 5.36
C GLY A 430 39.53 20.56 5.97
N ALA A 431 38.75 20.96 6.97
CA ALA A 431 37.75 20.14 7.67
C ALA A 431 36.46 20.96 7.82
N PRO A 432 35.71 21.22 6.73
CA PRO A 432 34.54 22.09 6.71
C PRO A 432 33.42 21.64 7.65
N MET A 433 33.32 20.33 7.97
CA MET A 433 32.39 19.87 9.01
C MET A 433 32.75 20.33 10.43
N LEU A 434 33.98 20.82 10.67
CA LEU A 434 34.44 21.24 12.00
C LEU A 434 34.74 22.74 12.12
N ALA A 435 34.94 23.41 10.99
CA ALA A 435 35.39 24.80 10.95
C ALA A 435 35.09 25.44 9.57
N PRO A 436 35.06 26.78 9.47
CA PRO A 436 34.71 27.47 8.22
C PRO A 436 35.65 27.07 7.07
N GLU A 437 35.10 26.60 5.94
CA GLU A 437 35.86 26.10 4.79
C GLU A 437 36.92 27.09 4.27
N ASN A 438 38.03 26.58 3.71
CA ASN A 438 39.12 27.39 3.14
C ASN A 438 39.76 28.43 4.10
N THR A 439 39.59 28.27 5.42
CA THR A 439 40.24 29.12 6.44
C THR A 439 41.41 28.40 7.12
N LEU A 440 42.32 29.16 7.73
CA LEU A 440 43.41 28.61 8.53
C LEU A 440 42.91 27.73 9.67
N MET A 441 41.77 28.05 10.30
CA MET A 441 41.18 27.19 11.32
C MET A 441 40.78 25.82 10.75
N SER A 442 40.14 25.80 9.58
CA SER A 442 39.72 24.55 8.92
C SER A 442 40.90 23.66 8.55
N PHE A 443 41.98 24.22 8.00
CA PHE A 443 43.19 23.44 7.72
C PHE A 443 43.86 22.94 9.00
N ASN A 444 43.95 23.75 10.05
CA ASN A 444 44.49 23.31 11.34
C ASN A 444 43.66 22.18 11.95
N LYS A 445 42.32 22.22 11.82
CA LYS A 445 41.44 21.12 12.25
C LYS A 445 41.72 19.86 11.45
N ALA A 446 41.86 19.94 10.13
CA ALA A 446 42.23 18.79 9.31
C ALA A 446 43.57 18.17 9.75
N LEU A 447 44.59 18.99 10.02
CA LEU A 447 45.89 18.54 10.51
C LEU A 447 45.80 17.84 11.89
N GLN A 448 44.93 18.29 12.79
CA GLN A 448 44.67 17.61 14.07
C GLN A 448 44.10 16.19 13.87
N HIS A 449 43.44 15.94 12.74
CA HIS A 449 42.94 14.62 12.35
C HIS A 449 43.91 13.83 11.46
N SER A 450 45.19 14.25 11.37
CA SER A 450 46.27 13.50 10.70
C SER A 450 46.03 13.24 9.21
N VAL A 451 45.44 14.20 8.50
CA VAL A 451 45.28 14.14 7.04
C VAL A 451 46.64 14.09 6.32
N SER A 452 46.71 13.38 5.21
CA SER A 452 47.94 13.25 4.40
C SER A 452 48.19 14.46 3.50
N ALA A 453 47.11 15.15 3.12
CA ALA A 453 47.17 16.34 2.29
C ALA A 453 46.04 17.32 2.63
N LEU A 454 46.25 18.59 2.27
CA LEU A 454 45.25 19.66 2.36
C LEU A 454 44.82 20.04 0.94
N GLU A 455 43.53 20.01 0.67
CA GLU A 455 42.97 20.42 -0.62
C GLU A 455 42.31 21.79 -0.50
N ALA A 456 42.51 22.65 -1.50
CA ALA A 456 41.85 23.96 -1.55
C ALA A 456 41.52 24.41 -2.97
N ASP A 457 40.46 25.21 -3.08
CA ASP A 457 40.05 25.88 -4.31
C ASP A 457 40.73 27.26 -4.38
N VAL A 458 41.47 27.53 -5.45
CA VAL A 458 42.28 28.75 -5.62
C VAL A 458 41.70 29.64 -6.71
N ALA A 459 41.50 30.91 -6.38
CA ALA A 459 41.21 32.00 -7.30
C ALA A 459 42.32 33.06 -7.25
N VAL A 460 42.28 34.04 -8.16
CA VAL A 460 43.27 35.12 -8.23
C VAL A 460 42.55 36.46 -8.11
N SER A 461 43.01 37.31 -7.20
CA SER A 461 42.45 38.65 -6.96
C SER A 461 42.75 39.62 -8.11
N LEU A 462 42.12 40.79 -8.08
CA LEU A 462 42.26 41.83 -9.11
C LEU A 462 43.73 42.27 -9.29
N ASP A 463 44.46 42.35 -8.19
CA ASP A 463 45.87 42.72 -8.11
C ASP A 463 46.85 41.54 -8.33
N GLY A 464 46.33 40.31 -8.50
CA GLY A 464 47.12 39.13 -8.87
C GLY A 464 47.60 38.27 -7.70
N VAL A 465 46.96 38.34 -6.53
CA VAL A 465 47.26 37.51 -5.36
C VAL A 465 46.38 36.25 -5.38
N PRO A 466 46.96 35.04 -5.39
CA PRO A 466 46.18 33.81 -5.28
C PRO A 466 45.59 33.63 -3.87
N PHE A 467 44.28 33.43 -3.78
CA PHE A 467 43.52 33.27 -2.54
C PHE A 467 42.58 32.06 -2.60
N LEU A 468 42.12 31.62 -1.44
CA LEU A 468 41.32 30.41 -1.30
C LEU A 468 39.82 30.75 -1.29
N MET A 469 39.10 30.29 -2.31
CA MET A 469 37.66 30.52 -2.43
C MET A 469 37.05 29.54 -3.43
N ARG A 470 36.07 28.77 -2.96
CA ARG A 470 35.27 27.87 -3.80
C ARG A 470 34.36 28.66 -4.75
N ASP A 471 33.62 29.61 -4.19
CA ASP A 471 32.48 30.24 -4.85
C ASP A 471 32.89 31.36 -5.82
N ARG A 472 32.04 31.61 -6.82
CA ARG A 472 32.22 32.78 -7.70
C ARG A 472 31.98 34.09 -6.99
N THR A 473 31.05 34.16 -6.06
CA THR A 473 30.78 35.38 -5.27
C THR A 473 31.23 35.18 -3.82
N LEU A 474 31.30 36.27 -3.07
CA LEU A 474 31.72 36.25 -1.66
C LEU A 474 30.53 36.13 -0.69
N ARG A 475 29.29 35.99 -1.20
CA ARG A 475 28.06 36.15 -0.37
C ARG A 475 27.85 35.03 0.65
N ARG A 476 28.16 33.78 0.30
CA ARG A 476 27.90 32.63 1.18
C ARG A 476 28.88 32.56 2.34
N THR A 477 30.17 32.75 2.06
CA THR A 477 31.25 32.44 3.01
C THR A 477 31.91 33.67 3.61
N THR A 478 31.37 34.88 3.38
CA THR A 478 31.92 36.12 3.96
C THR A 478 30.84 37.14 4.33
N ASP A 479 31.23 38.24 4.98
CA ASP A 479 30.37 39.39 5.27
C ASP A 479 30.37 40.48 4.19
N VAL A 480 30.67 40.13 2.93
CA VAL A 480 30.70 41.07 1.79
C VAL A 480 29.42 41.91 1.66
N GLN A 481 28.25 41.35 2.01
CA GLN A 481 26.98 42.07 1.91
C GLN A 481 26.92 43.27 2.86
N ARG A 482 27.64 43.20 3.98
CA ARG A 482 27.73 44.25 4.98
C ARG A 482 28.82 45.26 4.64
N VAL A 483 29.98 44.78 4.18
CA VAL A 483 31.17 45.62 3.93
C VAL A 483 31.13 46.28 2.56
N PHE A 484 30.67 45.56 1.53
CA PHE A 484 30.59 46.01 0.13
C PHE A 484 29.21 45.70 -0.49
N PRO A 485 28.11 46.31 0.01
CA PRO A 485 26.74 45.96 -0.39
C PRO A 485 26.47 46.11 -1.89
N LEU A 486 27.06 47.13 -2.53
CA LEU A 486 26.88 47.40 -3.97
C LEU A 486 27.60 46.39 -4.88
N ARG A 487 28.58 45.65 -4.33
CA ARG A 487 29.45 44.71 -5.07
C ARG A 487 29.26 43.26 -4.63
N GLN A 488 28.23 42.98 -3.83
CA GLN A 488 28.00 41.65 -3.27
C GLN A 488 27.84 40.55 -4.33
N SER A 489 27.38 40.91 -5.54
CA SER A 489 27.16 39.97 -6.65
C SER A 489 28.35 39.91 -7.62
N ASP A 490 29.39 40.70 -7.40
CA ASP A 490 30.61 40.68 -8.22
C ASP A 490 31.33 39.34 -8.05
N ASP A 491 32.09 38.93 -9.08
CA ASP A 491 32.98 37.78 -8.95
C ASP A 491 34.07 38.10 -7.90
N ALA A 492 34.38 37.15 -7.04
CA ALA A 492 35.38 37.24 -5.98
C ALA A 492 36.76 37.65 -6.52
N SER A 493 37.06 37.31 -7.78
CA SER A 493 38.31 37.67 -8.45
C SER A 493 38.41 39.18 -8.72
N LEU A 494 37.28 39.91 -8.79
CA LEU A 494 37.25 41.36 -9.06
C LEU A 494 37.56 42.21 -7.82
N PHE A 495 37.81 41.60 -6.67
CA PHE A 495 38.25 42.29 -5.47
C PHE A 495 39.76 42.27 -5.37
N THR A 496 40.34 43.35 -4.83
CA THR A 496 41.77 43.42 -4.48
C THR A 496 42.06 42.56 -3.25
N TRP A 497 43.31 42.14 -3.06
CA TRP A 497 43.70 41.36 -1.89
C TRP A 497 43.44 42.11 -0.56
N THR A 498 43.62 43.42 -0.55
CA THR A 498 43.33 44.26 0.63
C THR A 498 41.86 44.27 1.00
N GLU A 499 40.96 44.30 0.01
CA GLU A 499 39.52 44.18 0.23
C GLU A 499 39.15 42.76 0.69
N LEU A 500 39.69 41.72 0.05
CA LEU A 500 39.44 40.32 0.44
C LEU A 500 39.88 40.03 1.87
N ARG A 501 41.03 40.55 2.28
CA ARG A 501 41.58 40.34 3.62
C ARG A 501 40.80 41.07 4.71
N SER A 502 40.05 42.14 4.38
CA SER A 502 39.23 42.86 5.36
C SER A 502 37.91 42.15 5.67
N LEU A 503 37.49 41.19 4.84
CA LEU A 503 36.27 40.43 5.03
C LEU A 503 36.42 39.35 6.10
N ASN A 504 35.37 39.16 6.88
CA ASN A 504 35.23 38.05 7.81
C ASN A 504 34.76 36.81 7.05
N ALA A 505 35.54 35.73 7.11
CA ALA A 505 35.25 34.46 6.43
C ALA A 505 34.76 33.34 7.37
N GLY A 506 34.29 33.70 8.56
CA GLY A 506 34.02 32.74 9.64
C GLY A 506 32.68 32.88 10.35
N LEU A 507 32.10 34.08 10.43
CA LEU A 507 30.81 34.32 11.09
C LEU A 507 29.64 33.59 10.43
N TRP A 508 29.67 33.45 9.09
CA TRP A 508 28.66 32.72 8.33
C TRP A 508 28.50 31.29 8.84
N PHE A 509 29.61 30.61 9.17
CA PHE A 509 29.60 29.23 9.66
C PHE A 509 28.87 29.09 10.99
N LEU A 510 28.97 30.10 11.86
CA LEU A 510 28.28 30.11 13.15
C LEU A 510 26.80 30.47 13.03
N LYS A 511 26.45 31.27 12.02
CA LYS A 511 25.08 31.74 11.78
C LYS A 511 24.25 30.70 11.05
N ASP A 512 24.79 30.16 9.97
CA ASP A 512 24.08 29.28 9.05
C ASP A 512 24.21 27.80 9.45
N ASP A 513 25.21 27.46 10.27
CA ASP A 513 25.51 26.12 10.81
C ASP A 513 25.29 24.98 9.79
N PRO A 514 25.99 25.00 8.64
CA PRO A 514 25.69 24.11 7.50
C PRO A 514 25.84 22.62 7.81
N PHE A 515 26.56 22.27 8.89
CA PHE A 515 26.80 20.90 9.33
C PHE A 515 26.30 20.63 10.76
N TRP A 516 25.46 21.52 11.31
CA TRP A 516 24.81 21.36 12.62
C TRP A 516 25.80 21.13 13.77
N THR A 517 27.01 21.66 13.61
CA THR A 517 28.17 21.39 14.46
C THR A 517 28.36 22.47 15.52
N VAL A 518 27.81 23.67 15.33
CA VAL A 518 28.03 24.82 16.24
C VAL A 518 27.61 24.52 17.68
N SER A 519 26.56 23.70 17.86
CA SER A 519 26.08 23.23 19.17
C SER A 519 27.14 22.45 19.95
N SER A 520 27.97 21.67 19.25
CA SER A 520 29.05 20.84 19.83
C SER A 520 30.35 21.60 20.10
N MET A 521 30.50 22.81 19.55
CA MET A 521 31.73 23.61 19.68
C MET A 521 31.84 24.28 21.04
N SER A 522 33.05 24.30 21.60
CA SER A 522 33.35 25.07 22.81
C SER A 522 33.27 26.59 22.57
N PRO A 523 33.04 27.41 23.62
CA PRO A 523 33.03 28.88 23.47
C PRO A 523 34.32 29.46 22.88
N ARG A 524 35.47 28.83 23.15
CA ARG A 524 36.76 29.23 22.58
C ARG A 524 36.82 28.94 21.08
N GLU A 525 36.33 27.77 20.65
CA GLU A 525 36.28 27.42 19.24
C GLU A 525 35.31 28.30 18.46
N ARG A 526 34.15 28.64 19.03
CA ARG A 526 33.21 29.58 18.40
C ARG A 526 33.85 30.96 18.19
N ARG A 527 34.55 31.49 19.20
CA ARG A 527 35.29 32.76 19.05
C ARG A 527 36.36 32.69 17.95
N ARG A 528 37.08 31.57 17.85
CA ARG A 528 38.10 31.37 16.82
C ARG A 528 37.48 31.25 15.42
N ALA A 529 36.38 30.50 15.31
CA ALA A 529 35.64 30.33 14.06
C ALA A 529 35.06 31.66 13.57
N GLY A 530 34.48 32.47 14.46
CA GLY A 530 33.97 33.80 14.11
C GLY A 530 35.05 34.83 13.78
N ASN A 531 36.33 34.56 14.09
CA ASN A 531 37.46 35.45 13.83
C ASN A 531 38.40 34.86 12.76
N GLN A 532 37.84 34.48 11.62
CA GLN A 532 38.60 34.04 10.44
C GLN A 532 38.50 35.10 9.33
N THR A 533 39.55 35.21 8.51
CA THR A 533 39.61 36.05 7.30
C THR A 533 39.83 35.17 6.08
N VAL A 534 39.62 35.73 4.88
CA VAL A 534 39.97 35.05 3.63
C VAL A 534 41.45 34.65 3.65
N CYS A 535 41.75 33.39 3.30
CA CYS A 535 43.09 32.83 3.36
C CYS A 535 43.80 33.02 2.01
N SER A 536 45.08 33.41 2.03
CA SER A 536 45.91 33.39 0.82
C SER A 536 46.41 31.98 0.53
N LEU A 537 46.75 31.69 -0.72
CA LEU A 537 47.44 30.45 -1.06
C LEU A 537 48.79 30.35 -0.31
N SER A 538 49.49 31.46 -0.16
CA SER A 538 50.77 31.50 0.55
C SER A 538 50.65 31.05 2.00
N ASP A 539 49.56 31.39 2.69
CA ASP A 539 49.33 30.99 4.08
C ASP A 539 49.07 29.48 4.20
N LEU A 540 48.29 28.90 3.28
CA LEU A 540 48.10 27.46 3.19
C LEU A 540 49.42 26.72 2.92
N LEU A 541 50.22 27.21 1.97
CA LEU A 541 51.50 26.58 1.64
C LEU A 541 52.49 26.64 2.80
N ARG A 542 52.55 27.75 3.53
CA ARG A 542 53.36 27.86 4.77
C ARG A 542 52.87 26.89 5.84
N LEU A 543 51.56 26.72 5.99
CA LEU A 543 51.00 25.78 6.94
C LEU A 543 51.35 24.33 6.56
N ALA A 544 51.19 23.98 5.29
CA ALA A 544 51.53 22.66 4.77
C ALA A 544 53.03 22.35 4.89
N LEU A 545 53.89 23.33 4.62
CA LEU A 545 55.34 23.23 4.82
C LEU A 545 55.69 22.93 6.29
N ARG A 546 55.08 23.66 7.24
CA ARG A 546 55.30 23.45 8.69
C ARG A 546 54.81 22.08 9.15
N ALA A 547 53.68 21.62 8.63
CA ALA A 547 53.10 20.33 8.98
C ALA A 547 53.67 19.15 8.16
N ASN A 548 54.53 19.44 7.18
CA ASN A 548 55.15 18.48 6.27
C ASN A 548 54.14 17.63 5.45
N VAL A 549 52.96 18.18 5.13
CA VAL A 549 51.89 17.51 4.38
C VAL A 549 51.84 17.96 2.91
N SER A 550 51.21 17.15 2.07
CA SER A 550 50.99 17.50 0.65
C SER A 550 49.86 18.51 0.47
N VAL A 551 49.83 19.20 -0.67
CA VAL A 551 48.78 20.18 -1.00
C VAL A 551 48.17 19.84 -2.35
N VAL A 552 46.85 19.74 -2.40
CA VAL A 552 46.08 19.56 -3.63
C VAL A 552 45.45 20.89 -4.00
N ILE A 553 45.74 21.39 -5.21
CA ILE A 553 45.30 22.72 -5.65
C ILE A 553 44.37 22.58 -6.84
N SER A 554 43.14 23.05 -6.67
CA SER A 554 42.13 23.19 -7.71
C SER A 554 42.00 24.65 -8.10
N LEU A 555 42.50 25.02 -9.28
CA LEU A 555 42.47 26.41 -9.72
C LEU A 555 41.20 26.73 -10.50
N ARG A 556 40.65 27.90 -10.24
CA ARG A 556 39.53 28.50 -10.97
C ARG A 556 40.01 29.68 -11.80
N ARG A 557 39.61 29.70 -13.07
CA ARG A 557 39.92 30.80 -13.98
C ARG A 557 39.08 32.05 -13.63
N PRO A 558 39.69 33.24 -13.57
CA PRO A 558 38.95 34.51 -13.43
C PRO A 558 37.96 34.76 -14.58
N PRO A 559 36.96 35.64 -14.43
CA PRO A 559 36.01 35.95 -15.49
C PRO A 559 36.66 36.66 -16.70
N PRO A 560 36.08 36.55 -17.91
CA PRO A 560 36.53 37.31 -19.08
C PRO A 560 36.53 38.82 -18.79
N GLY A 561 37.59 39.52 -19.22
CA GLY A 561 37.79 40.94 -18.93
C GLY A 561 38.61 41.23 -17.66
N HIS A 562 38.88 40.22 -16.84
CA HIS A 562 39.79 40.36 -15.71
C HIS A 562 41.24 40.66 -16.18
N PRO A 563 41.97 41.64 -15.60
CA PRO A 563 43.34 41.98 -16.03
C PRO A 563 44.33 40.81 -15.98
N ARG A 564 44.11 39.87 -15.05
CA ARG A 564 44.91 38.65 -14.88
C ARG A 564 44.33 37.40 -15.57
N TYR A 565 43.36 37.53 -16.47
CA TYR A 565 42.67 36.39 -17.10
C TYR A 565 43.64 35.39 -17.79
N ASN A 566 44.71 35.90 -18.42
CA ASN A 566 45.75 35.06 -19.06
C ASN A 566 46.96 34.78 -18.15
N LEU A 567 47.04 35.41 -16.97
CA LEU A 567 48.20 35.35 -16.08
C LEU A 567 47.96 34.53 -14.81
N TRP A 568 46.71 34.16 -14.51
CA TRP A 568 46.31 33.45 -13.30
C TRP A 568 47.13 32.17 -13.00
N VAL A 569 47.48 31.37 -14.02
CA VAL A 569 48.37 30.21 -13.85
C VAL A 569 49.76 30.67 -13.40
N ASN A 570 50.35 31.64 -14.10
CA ASN A 570 51.68 32.17 -13.77
C ASN A 570 51.71 32.84 -12.38
N ASP A 571 50.67 33.58 -12.02
CA ASP A 571 50.55 34.20 -10.70
C ASP A 571 50.51 33.13 -9.59
N THR A 572 49.80 32.02 -9.82
CA THR A 572 49.76 30.87 -8.91
C THR A 572 51.10 30.14 -8.82
N LEU A 573 51.77 29.90 -9.95
CA LEU A 573 53.10 29.27 -9.98
C LEU A 573 54.16 30.14 -9.28
N ARG A 574 54.08 31.47 -9.39
CA ARG A 574 54.95 32.39 -8.65
C ARG A 574 54.73 32.26 -7.14
N ALA A 575 53.47 32.20 -6.67
CA ALA A 575 53.18 31.98 -5.26
C ALA A 575 53.74 30.64 -4.74
N LEU A 576 53.65 29.57 -5.54
CA LEU A 576 54.22 28.26 -5.19
C LEU A 576 55.74 28.34 -5.01
N ARG A 577 56.46 28.94 -5.96
CA ARG A 577 57.93 29.08 -5.86
C ARG A 577 58.36 29.93 -4.66
N HIS A 578 57.65 31.02 -4.38
CA HIS A 578 57.97 31.88 -3.24
C HIS A 578 57.68 31.24 -1.88
N SER A 579 56.81 30.22 -1.83
CA SER A 579 56.44 29.56 -0.56
C SER A 579 57.55 28.67 0.02
N GLY A 580 58.49 28.21 -0.82
CA GLY A 580 59.53 27.26 -0.42
C GLY A 580 59.04 25.83 -0.19
N ILE A 581 57.78 25.51 -0.48
CA ILE A 581 57.28 24.13 -0.36
C ILE A 581 57.99 23.19 -1.34
N PRO A 582 58.37 21.97 -0.94
CA PRO A 582 58.82 20.95 -1.87
C PRO A 582 57.78 20.73 -2.96
N LEU A 583 58.16 21.01 -4.20
CA LEU A 583 57.22 21.03 -5.32
C LEU A 583 56.65 19.63 -5.63
N ASP A 584 57.35 18.56 -5.26
CA ASP A 584 56.86 17.18 -5.32
C ASP A 584 55.71 16.87 -4.35
N LYS A 585 55.48 17.72 -3.35
CA LYS A 585 54.34 17.62 -2.43
C LYS A 585 53.11 18.40 -2.91
N VAL A 586 53.18 19.04 -4.07
CA VAL A 586 52.06 19.80 -4.65
C VAL A 586 51.43 18.98 -5.77
N MET A 587 50.12 18.75 -5.65
CA MET A 587 49.30 18.10 -6.66
C MET A 587 48.49 19.15 -7.42
N TRP A 588 48.68 19.21 -8.73
CA TRP A 588 48.04 20.16 -9.63
C TRP A 588 46.92 19.49 -10.42
N THR A 589 45.67 19.88 -10.16
CA THR A 589 44.49 19.20 -10.71
C THR A 589 44.02 19.73 -12.06
N LEU A 590 44.43 20.95 -12.43
CA LEU A 590 43.93 21.62 -13.64
C LEU A 590 44.47 20.96 -14.92
N ASP A 591 43.56 20.63 -15.84
CA ASP A 591 43.87 19.97 -17.11
C ASP A 591 44.43 20.90 -18.20
N VAL A 592 44.29 22.22 -18.02
CA VAL A 592 44.64 23.25 -19.00
C VAL A 592 46.09 23.73 -18.79
N ASP A 593 46.78 24.07 -19.89
CA ASP A 593 48.16 24.58 -19.89
C ASP A 593 49.19 23.67 -19.18
N ARG A 594 48.92 22.37 -19.13
CA ARG A 594 49.77 21.35 -18.49
C ARG A 594 51.23 21.38 -18.94
N GLU A 595 51.48 21.59 -20.22
CA GLU A 595 52.85 21.68 -20.76
C GLU A 595 53.58 22.92 -20.23
N GLN A 596 52.87 24.05 -20.08
CA GLN A 596 53.43 25.25 -19.47
C GLN A 596 53.78 25.00 -18.00
N VAL A 597 52.87 24.37 -17.24
CA VAL A 597 53.11 24.01 -15.84
C VAL A 597 54.29 23.03 -15.72
N ARG A 598 54.38 22.03 -16.60
CA ARG A 598 55.49 21.05 -16.61
C ARG A 598 56.83 21.71 -16.88
N ARG A 599 56.90 22.64 -17.83
CA ARG A 599 58.12 23.40 -18.13
C ARG A 599 58.50 24.34 -17.00
N ALA A 600 57.52 25.01 -16.41
CA ALA A 600 57.77 25.95 -15.33
C ALA A 600 58.14 25.26 -14.02
N VAL A 601 57.47 24.17 -13.67
CA VAL A 601 57.60 23.51 -12.36
C VAL A 601 57.54 21.98 -12.54
N PRO A 602 58.63 21.36 -13.05
CA PRO A 602 58.62 19.96 -13.47
C PRO A 602 58.42 18.95 -12.33
N ARG A 603 58.68 19.37 -11.09
CA ARG A 603 58.53 18.52 -9.90
C ARG A 603 57.10 18.47 -9.35
N VAL A 604 56.18 19.31 -9.82
CA VAL A 604 54.78 19.28 -9.38
C VAL A 604 54.08 18.04 -9.92
N GLN A 605 53.37 17.32 -9.06
CA GLN A 605 52.61 16.14 -9.46
C GLN A 605 51.34 16.59 -10.20
N GLN A 606 51.27 16.32 -11.50
CA GLN A 606 50.06 16.61 -12.28
C GLN A 606 49.05 15.47 -12.11
N THR A 607 47.80 15.81 -11.80
CA THR A 607 46.67 14.89 -11.77
C THR A 607 45.62 15.29 -12.80
N SER A 608 44.56 14.51 -12.99
CA SER A 608 43.43 14.81 -13.88
C SER A 608 42.13 14.63 -13.13
N GLN A 609 41.20 15.56 -13.36
CA GLN A 609 39.82 15.46 -12.87
C GLN A 609 38.89 14.68 -13.82
N ARG A 610 39.36 14.43 -15.03
CA ARG A 610 38.65 13.62 -16.03
C ARG A 610 39.13 12.19 -15.98
N LYS A 611 38.19 11.25 -16.16
CA LYS A 611 38.51 9.84 -16.40
C LYS A 611 39.24 9.72 -17.73
N LEU A 612 40.46 9.18 -17.69
CA LEU A 612 41.36 9.00 -18.85
C LEU A 612 41.78 7.53 -18.95
N SER A 613 42.04 7.06 -20.17
CA SER A 613 42.60 5.73 -20.38
C SER A 613 44.07 5.65 -19.94
N LEU A 614 44.57 4.45 -19.61
CA LEU A 614 45.99 4.24 -19.28
C LEU A 614 46.94 4.74 -20.37
N LYS A 615 46.53 4.64 -21.64
CA LYS A 615 47.33 5.11 -22.78
C LYS A 615 47.47 6.64 -22.76
N GLU A 616 46.36 7.35 -22.55
CA GLU A 616 46.35 8.81 -22.45
C GLU A 616 47.11 9.30 -21.22
N LEU A 617 46.99 8.60 -20.08
CA LEU A 617 47.74 8.92 -18.86
C LEU A 617 49.24 8.83 -19.10
N ARG A 618 49.70 7.75 -19.74
CA ARG A 618 51.12 7.58 -20.11
C ARG A 618 51.59 8.64 -21.10
N GLN A 619 50.81 8.93 -22.13
CA GLN A 619 51.12 9.98 -23.11
C GLN A 619 51.24 11.36 -22.48
N LYS A 620 50.40 11.65 -21.46
CA LYS A 620 50.38 12.92 -20.74
C LYS A 620 51.33 12.96 -19.54
N GLY A 621 52.03 11.87 -19.23
CA GLY A 621 52.93 11.76 -18.07
C GLY A 621 52.23 11.87 -16.72
N ILE A 622 50.99 11.40 -16.62
CA ILE A 622 50.15 11.49 -15.42
C ILE A 622 50.26 10.20 -14.61
N THR A 623 50.66 10.32 -13.35
CA THR A 623 50.80 9.18 -12.41
C THR A 623 49.71 9.16 -11.33
N ALA A 624 48.86 10.19 -11.27
CA ALA A 624 47.75 10.29 -10.33
C ALA A 624 46.45 10.75 -11.00
N LEU A 625 45.33 10.21 -10.55
CA LEU A 625 43.99 10.63 -10.94
C LEU A 625 43.23 11.15 -9.73
N THR A 626 42.39 12.16 -9.93
CA THR A 626 41.53 12.72 -8.87
C THR A 626 40.12 12.80 -9.40
N LEU A 627 39.33 11.75 -9.18
CA LEU A 627 38.02 11.58 -9.81
C LEU A 627 36.89 11.80 -8.82
N HIS A 628 35.72 12.17 -9.34
CA HIS A 628 34.49 12.00 -8.57
C HIS A 628 34.31 10.51 -8.25
N TYR A 629 33.85 10.18 -7.05
CA TYR A 629 33.72 8.78 -6.61
C TYR A 629 32.82 7.97 -7.54
N SER A 630 31.80 8.58 -8.16
CA SER A 630 30.90 7.92 -9.10
C SER A 630 31.59 7.47 -10.41
N LEU A 631 32.71 8.10 -10.77
CA LEU A 631 33.49 7.75 -11.96
C LEU A 631 34.53 6.65 -11.70
N ALA A 632 34.77 6.31 -10.42
CA ALA A 632 35.80 5.37 -10.00
C ALA A 632 35.23 3.94 -9.85
N LEU A 633 34.92 3.30 -10.98
CA LEU A 633 34.41 1.91 -10.96
C LEU A 633 35.52 0.93 -10.54
N LEU A 634 35.12 -0.17 -9.89
CA LEU A 634 36.03 -1.20 -9.38
C LEU A 634 37.01 -1.73 -10.45
N GLN A 635 36.52 -1.96 -11.68
CA GLN A 635 37.36 -2.46 -12.77
C GLN A 635 38.43 -1.45 -13.19
N ASP A 636 38.06 -0.17 -13.24
CA ASP A 636 39.00 0.91 -13.59
C ASP A 636 40.07 1.06 -12.50
N ILE A 637 39.67 1.03 -11.22
CA ILE A 637 40.61 1.17 -10.09
C ILE A 637 41.66 0.05 -10.13
N ARG A 638 41.24 -1.19 -10.38
CA ARG A 638 42.18 -2.33 -10.55
C ARG A 638 43.12 -2.13 -11.73
N GLN A 639 42.60 -1.63 -12.85
CA GLN A 639 43.40 -1.33 -14.05
C GLN A 639 44.42 -0.21 -13.79
N TYR A 640 44.02 0.87 -13.11
CA TYR A 640 44.90 1.97 -12.73
C TYR A 640 45.98 1.53 -11.75
N SER A 641 45.62 0.74 -10.74
CA SER A 641 46.56 0.17 -9.77
C SER A 641 47.60 -0.72 -10.46
N GLY A 642 47.20 -1.59 -11.39
CA GLY A 642 48.12 -2.40 -12.19
C GLY A 642 49.01 -1.58 -13.14
N GLY A 643 48.61 -0.35 -13.46
CA GLY A 643 49.38 0.62 -14.24
C GLY A 643 50.27 1.56 -13.41
N ASN A 644 50.39 1.35 -12.09
CA ASN A 644 51.07 2.24 -11.14
C ASN A 644 50.51 3.68 -11.15
N VAL A 645 49.21 3.84 -11.38
CA VAL A 645 48.51 5.12 -11.27
C VAL A 645 47.77 5.18 -9.94
N SER A 646 48.08 6.17 -9.11
CA SER A 646 47.37 6.39 -7.85
C SER A 646 46.00 7.02 -8.12
N VAL A 647 44.95 6.49 -7.50
CA VAL A 647 43.59 7.00 -7.64
C VAL A 647 43.19 7.70 -6.35
N ASN A 648 42.88 8.99 -6.46
CA ASN A 648 42.24 9.80 -5.44
C ASN A 648 40.76 9.99 -5.80
N VAL A 649 39.85 9.82 -4.85
CA VAL A 649 38.40 10.02 -5.09
C VAL A 649 37.82 11.10 -4.20
N HIS A 650 36.83 11.83 -4.70
CA HIS A 650 36.17 12.90 -3.97
C HIS A 650 34.66 12.97 -4.34
N THR A 651 33.75 13.47 -3.53
CA THR A 651 33.85 13.73 -2.08
C THR A 651 33.44 12.47 -1.32
N VAL A 652 34.21 12.05 -0.31
CA VAL A 652 33.82 10.92 0.56
C VAL A 652 33.78 11.41 1.99
N ASN A 653 32.61 11.39 2.60
CA ASN A 653 32.34 11.88 3.95
C ASN A 653 31.80 10.75 4.84
N ASP A 654 31.05 9.81 4.27
CA ASP A 654 30.43 8.73 5.03
C ASP A 654 31.33 7.50 5.22
N PRO A 655 31.27 6.85 6.41
CA PRO A 655 32.02 5.62 6.70
C PRO A 655 31.74 4.46 5.76
N TRP A 656 30.49 4.30 5.31
CA TRP A 656 30.10 3.21 4.41
C TRP A 656 30.76 3.37 3.04
N LEU A 657 30.72 4.59 2.47
CA LEU A 657 31.33 4.90 1.17
C LEU A 657 32.84 4.79 1.25
N TYR A 658 33.44 5.26 2.36
CA TYR A 658 34.87 5.07 2.62
C TYR A 658 35.27 3.60 2.65
N SER A 659 34.43 2.74 3.25
CA SER A 659 34.66 1.29 3.28
C SER A 659 34.64 0.68 1.89
N VAL A 660 33.66 1.05 1.05
CA VAL A 660 33.57 0.61 -0.35
C VAL A 660 34.80 1.05 -1.16
N MET A 661 35.23 2.30 -1.02
CA MET A 661 36.42 2.83 -1.71
C MET A 661 37.71 2.15 -1.23
N TRP A 662 37.80 1.82 0.05
CA TRP A 662 38.90 1.03 0.60
C TRP A 662 38.93 -0.38 0.01
N CYS A 663 37.81 -1.10 0.06
CA CYS A 663 37.70 -2.44 -0.55
C CYS A 663 38.02 -2.40 -2.06
N SER A 664 37.69 -1.31 -2.75
CA SER A 664 37.97 -1.15 -4.18
C SER A 664 39.45 -0.93 -4.51
N GLY A 665 40.28 -0.57 -3.52
CA GLY A 665 41.73 -0.39 -3.68
C GLY A 665 42.14 1.04 -4.05
N VAL A 666 41.31 2.03 -3.73
CA VAL A 666 41.64 3.46 -3.93
C VAL A 666 42.83 3.87 -3.05
N THR A 667 43.70 4.76 -3.54
CA THR A 667 44.92 5.18 -2.83
C THR A 667 44.64 6.25 -1.76
N SER A 668 43.76 7.20 -2.07
CA SER A 668 43.35 8.26 -1.14
C SER A 668 41.92 8.72 -1.39
N VAL A 669 41.32 9.32 -0.37
CA VAL A 669 39.99 9.93 -0.43
C VAL A 669 40.08 11.39 0.00
N SER A 670 39.37 12.27 -0.69
CA SER A 670 39.19 13.66 -0.27
C SER A 670 37.85 13.82 0.44
N SER A 671 37.93 14.34 1.67
CA SER A 671 36.83 14.36 2.63
C SER A 671 36.66 15.73 3.27
N GLU A 672 35.40 16.14 3.41
CA GLU A 672 34.96 17.28 4.21
C GLU A 672 34.92 16.94 5.72
N ALA A 673 35.00 15.64 6.04
CA ALA A 673 34.77 15.02 7.34
C ALA A 673 35.95 14.17 7.84
N PRO A 674 37.21 14.66 7.86
CA PRO A 674 38.35 13.83 8.19
C PRO A 674 38.29 13.22 9.61
N ASN A 675 37.56 13.86 10.53
CA ASN A 675 37.27 13.31 11.86
C ASN A 675 36.46 12.01 11.80
N ILE A 676 35.43 11.94 10.94
CA ILE A 676 34.55 10.78 10.83
C ILE A 676 35.32 9.61 10.21
N LEU A 677 36.06 9.87 9.13
CA LEU A 677 36.80 8.81 8.43
C LEU A 677 38.00 8.29 9.23
N LYS A 678 38.59 9.11 10.11
CA LYS A 678 39.66 8.69 11.01
C LYS A 678 39.23 7.53 11.92
N ASP A 679 37.97 7.52 12.34
CA ASP A 679 37.40 6.57 13.29
C ASP A 679 36.94 5.25 12.63
N VAL A 680 37.26 5.04 11.34
CA VAL A 680 37.03 3.77 10.63
C VAL A 680 38.32 2.93 10.61
N PRO A 681 38.53 2.00 11.57
CA PRO A 681 39.77 1.23 11.67
C PRO A 681 39.89 0.10 10.64
N GLN A 682 38.76 -0.37 10.09
CA GLN A 682 38.66 -1.38 9.06
C GLN A 682 37.38 -1.14 8.22
N PRO A 683 37.30 -1.62 6.97
CA PRO A 683 36.08 -1.49 6.18
C PRO A 683 34.90 -2.11 6.94
N ILE A 684 33.83 -1.35 7.04
CA ILE A 684 32.57 -1.82 7.61
C ILE A 684 32.05 -2.93 6.68
N TRP A 685 31.63 -4.06 7.25
CA TRP A 685 31.10 -5.20 6.50
C TRP A 685 32.06 -5.85 5.50
N LEU A 686 33.35 -5.96 5.86
CA LEU A 686 34.27 -6.86 5.17
C LEU A 686 33.89 -8.32 5.46
N LEU A 687 33.43 -9.06 4.45
CA LEU A 687 33.06 -10.48 4.57
C LEU A 687 33.94 -11.33 3.64
N SER A 688 34.48 -12.44 4.15
CA SER A 688 35.09 -13.46 3.28
C SER A 688 34.01 -14.13 2.40
N PRO A 689 34.34 -14.53 1.16
CA PRO A 689 33.39 -15.20 0.27
C PRO A 689 32.68 -16.41 0.91
N ASP A 690 33.41 -17.25 1.65
CA ASP A 690 32.83 -18.45 2.30
C ASP A 690 31.73 -18.12 3.30
N VAL A 691 31.97 -17.13 4.16
CA VAL A 691 30.98 -16.65 5.14
C VAL A 691 29.77 -16.07 4.43
N TYR A 692 29.98 -15.30 3.35
CA TYR A 692 28.88 -14.75 2.55
C TYR A 692 28.03 -15.86 1.91
N TYR A 693 28.66 -16.86 1.29
CA TYR A 693 27.95 -18.02 0.72
C TYR A 693 27.19 -18.81 1.78
N LEU A 694 27.76 -18.99 2.97
CA LEU A 694 27.10 -19.67 4.09
C LEU A 694 25.84 -18.92 4.56
N ILE A 695 25.93 -17.59 4.75
CA ILE A 695 24.79 -16.76 5.13
C ILE A 695 23.70 -16.83 4.05
N TRP A 696 24.09 -16.73 2.78
CA TRP A 696 23.15 -16.83 1.67
C TRP A 696 22.43 -18.18 1.65
N ILE A 697 23.16 -19.31 1.62
CA ILE A 697 22.57 -20.65 1.57
C ILE A 697 21.66 -20.88 2.78
N ALA A 698 22.12 -20.51 3.99
CA ALA A 698 21.32 -20.64 5.20
C ALA A 698 20.02 -19.82 5.13
N SER A 699 20.09 -18.57 4.68
CA SER A 699 18.90 -17.70 4.55
C SER A 699 17.86 -18.27 3.59
N VAL A 700 18.29 -18.85 2.46
CA VAL A 700 17.42 -19.48 1.46
C VAL A 700 16.78 -20.75 2.01
N LEU A 701 17.56 -21.62 2.66
CA LEU A 701 17.04 -22.86 3.24
C LEU A 701 16.02 -22.60 4.35
N VAL A 702 16.30 -21.65 5.24
CA VAL A 702 15.39 -21.25 6.32
C VAL A 702 14.10 -20.67 5.75
N SER A 703 14.20 -19.74 4.79
CA SER A 703 13.03 -19.15 4.13
C SER A 703 12.19 -20.22 3.42
N PHE A 704 12.83 -21.13 2.67
CA PHE A 704 12.13 -22.20 1.97
C PHE A 704 11.39 -23.12 2.93
N ALA A 705 12.05 -23.58 4.00
CA ALA A 705 11.43 -24.42 5.02
C ALA A 705 10.24 -23.71 5.70
N ALA A 706 10.38 -22.42 6.01
CA ALA A 706 9.32 -21.61 6.60
C ALA A 706 8.10 -21.46 5.66
N VAL A 707 8.31 -21.15 4.38
CA VAL A 707 7.21 -21.05 3.39
C VAL A 707 6.47 -22.38 3.25
N VAL A 708 7.20 -23.50 3.19
CA VAL A 708 6.59 -24.84 3.13
C VAL A 708 5.78 -25.11 4.40
N ALA A 709 6.32 -24.84 5.58
CA ALA A 709 5.63 -25.02 6.85
C ALA A 709 4.34 -24.18 6.94
N ILE A 710 4.38 -22.92 6.51
CA ILE A 710 3.22 -22.02 6.43
C ILE A 710 2.13 -22.61 5.52
N CYS A 711 2.50 -23.08 4.33
CA CYS A 711 1.56 -23.71 3.39
C CYS A 711 0.91 -24.97 3.96
N VAL A 712 1.70 -25.85 4.59
CA VAL A 712 1.19 -27.07 5.23
C VAL A 712 0.24 -26.73 6.39
N HIS A 713 0.62 -25.77 7.23
CA HIS A 713 -0.20 -25.34 8.37
C HIS A 713 -1.55 -24.77 7.94
N GLN A 714 -1.56 -23.86 6.95
CA GLN A 714 -2.79 -23.27 6.38
C GLN A 714 -3.71 -24.35 5.79
N ASN A 715 -3.15 -25.32 5.07
CA ASN A 715 -3.92 -26.42 4.49
C ASN A 715 -4.51 -27.34 5.57
N TYR A 716 -3.71 -27.72 6.58
CA TYR A 716 -4.17 -28.54 7.71
C TYR A 716 -5.30 -27.86 8.50
N HIS A 717 -5.15 -26.57 8.82
CA HIS A 717 -6.17 -25.81 9.56
C HIS A 717 -7.51 -25.78 8.80
N MET A 718 -7.46 -25.61 7.48
CA MET A 718 -8.65 -25.61 6.63
C MET A 718 -9.32 -26.99 6.52
N ILE A 719 -8.55 -28.08 6.44
CA ILE A 719 -9.08 -29.45 6.51
C ILE A 719 -9.76 -29.69 7.86
N ARG A 720 -9.11 -29.29 8.97
CA ARG A 720 -9.66 -29.44 10.32
C ARG A 720 -10.94 -28.61 10.52
N TRP A 721 -11.01 -27.42 9.96
CA TRP A 721 -12.20 -26.57 10.01
C TRP A 721 -13.37 -27.18 9.23
N LYS A 722 -13.11 -27.73 8.03
CA LYS A 722 -14.11 -28.51 7.26
C LYS A 722 -14.59 -29.75 8.01
N MET A 723 -13.69 -30.45 8.70
CA MET A 723 -14.02 -31.65 9.50
C MET A 723 -14.86 -31.32 10.75
N ARG A 724 -14.61 -30.21 11.44
CA ARG A 724 -15.43 -29.76 12.57
C ARG A 724 -16.86 -29.36 12.16
N GLY A 725 -17.05 -28.86 10.94
CA GLY A 725 -18.38 -28.61 10.37
C GLY A 725 -19.16 -29.89 10.04
N LEU A 726 -18.49 -31.04 9.93
CA LEU A 726 -19.13 -32.34 9.71
C LEU A 726 -19.53 -33.04 11.03
N GLN A 727 -18.83 -32.76 12.14
CA GLN A 727 -19.15 -33.32 13.46
C GLN A 727 -20.44 -32.78 14.10
N SER A 728 -21.08 -31.76 13.50
CA SER A 728 -22.41 -31.28 13.93
C SER A 728 -23.58 -32.05 13.29
N TYR A 729 -23.31 -33.07 12.47
CA TYR A 729 -24.35 -33.98 11.96
C TYR A 729 -24.43 -35.23 12.84
N ASN A 730 -25.60 -35.41 13.46
CA ASN A 730 -25.91 -36.61 14.24
C ASN A 730 -25.92 -37.83 13.31
N PRO A 731 -25.23 -38.96 13.62
CA PRO A 731 -25.16 -40.13 12.74
C PRO A 731 -26.54 -40.69 12.33
N GLU A 732 -27.59 -40.45 13.12
CA GLU A 732 -28.97 -40.83 12.80
C GLU A 732 -29.55 -40.07 11.59
N GLN A 733 -29.13 -38.83 11.33
CA GLN A 733 -29.55 -38.07 10.14
C GLN A 733 -28.89 -38.56 8.85
N ILE A 734 -27.72 -39.19 8.94
CA ILE A 734 -27.05 -39.83 7.80
C ILE A 734 -27.79 -41.12 7.43
N MET A 735 -28.30 -41.85 8.43
CA MET A 735 -29.08 -43.06 8.20
C MET A 735 -30.48 -42.76 7.63
N LEU A 736 -31.16 -41.70 8.11
CA LEU A 736 -32.44 -41.25 7.56
C LEU A 736 -32.32 -40.69 6.13
N SER A 737 -31.22 -40.01 5.80
CA SER A 737 -30.98 -39.52 4.43
C SER A 737 -30.53 -40.62 3.45
N ALA A 738 -29.96 -41.71 3.95
CA ALA A 738 -29.65 -42.90 3.15
C ALA A 738 -30.90 -43.76 2.87
N VAL A 739 -31.84 -43.85 3.82
CA VAL A 739 -33.08 -44.66 3.67
C VAL A 739 -34.12 -43.99 2.76
N VAL A 740 -34.09 -42.66 2.60
CA VAL A 740 -34.99 -41.91 1.68
C VAL A 740 -34.58 -42.04 0.19
N ARG A 741 -33.44 -42.69 -0.13
CA ARG A 741 -33.04 -43.00 -1.52
C ARG A 741 -33.69 -44.29 -2.05
N ARG A 742 -35.02 -44.38 -2.03
CA ARG A 742 -35.75 -45.26 -2.97
C ARG A 742 -36.67 -44.39 -3.84
N PRO A 743 -36.73 -44.61 -5.17
CA PRO A 743 -37.59 -43.82 -6.05
C PRO A 743 -39.06 -44.22 -5.79
N SER A 744 -39.81 -43.39 -5.05
CA SER A 744 -41.22 -43.67 -4.77
C SER A 744 -42.11 -43.17 -5.90
N ARG A 745 -42.34 -44.02 -6.91
CA ARG A 745 -43.46 -43.86 -7.84
C ARG A 745 -44.81 -44.28 -7.21
N ASP A 746 -44.78 -44.89 -6.01
CA ASP A 746 -45.97 -45.49 -5.35
C ASP A 746 -46.61 -44.68 -4.22
N VAL A 747 -46.08 -43.50 -3.85
CA VAL A 747 -46.65 -42.72 -2.71
C VAL A 747 -47.79 -41.78 -3.14
N ASN A 748 -47.98 -41.54 -4.44
CA ASN A 748 -49.09 -40.71 -4.94
C ASN A 748 -50.42 -41.47 -5.06
N ILE A 749 -50.46 -42.80 -4.97
CA ILE A 749 -51.70 -43.59 -5.06
C ILE A 749 -52.45 -43.66 -3.72
N MET A 750 -51.78 -43.42 -2.58
CA MET A 750 -52.42 -43.51 -1.25
C MET A 750 -53.11 -42.23 -0.79
N LYS A 751 -52.76 -41.05 -1.31
CA LYS A 751 -53.42 -39.79 -0.92
C LYS A 751 -54.73 -39.52 -1.67
N GLU A 752 -54.91 -40.07 -2.87
CA GLU A 752 -56.17 -39.95 -3.61
C GLU A 752 -57.25 -40.93 -3.11
N LYS A 753 -56.88 -42.05 -2.48
CA LYS A 753 -57.88 -43.00 -1.92
C LYS A 753 -58.41 -42.65 -0.53
N LEU A 754 -57.79 -41.72 0.20
CA LEU A 754 -58.22 -41.30 1.55
C LEU A 754 -59.10 -40.05 1.57
N ILE A 755 -59.33 -39.39 0.42
CA ILE A 755 -60.19 -38.20 0.32
C ILE A 755 -61.56 -38.54 -0.31
N PHE A 756 -61.70 -39.72 -0.93
CA PHE A 756 -62.96 -40.19 -1.52
C PHE A 756 -63.71 -41.25 -0.69
N SER A 757 -63.22 -41.63 0.50
CA SER A 757 -63.90 -42.61 1.37
C SER A 757 -64.71 -42.00 2.52
N GLU A 758 -64.81 -40.67 2.62
CA GLU A 758 -65.45 -39.98 3.76
C GLU A 758 -66.73 -39.22 3.38
N ILE A 759 -67.36 -39.58 2.24
CA ILE A 759 -68.65 -39.04 1.79
C ILE A 759 -69.72 -40.15 1.57
N SER A 760 -69.39 -41.44 1.78
CA SER A 760 -70.40 -42.49 1.76
C SER A 760 -70.43 -43.30 3.05
N ASN A 761 -71.62 -43.34 3.66
CA ASN A 761 -72.10 -44.26 4.69
C ASN A 761 -71.94 -43.79 6.13
N GLY A 762 -72.99 -43.13 6.62
CA GLY A 762 -73.42 -43.31 8.00
C GLY A 762 -74.16 -44.64 8.21
N VAL A 763 -74.55 -44.85 9.47
CA VAL A 763 -75.50 -45.84 10.04
C VAL A 763 -74.84 -46.97 10.86
N GLY A 764 -75.31 -47.10 12.11
CA GLY A 764 -75.30 -48.32 12.95
C GLY A 764 -74.37 -48.24 14.16
N SER A 765 -74.85 -47.88 15.36
CA SER A 765 -75.36 -48.80 16.43
C SER A 765 -74.21 -49.41 17.26
N THR A 766 -73.94 -49.01 18.50
CA THR A 766 -74.56 -49.33 19.82
C THR A 766 -73.54 -50.09 20.68
N GLU A 767 -73.64 -49.92 22.01
CA GLU A 767 -72.99 -50.71 23.08
C GLU A 767 -71.47 -50.52 23.29
N GLU A 768 -70.91 -50.59 24.49
CA GLU A 768 -71.32 -50.39 25.88
C GLU A 768 -70.02 -50.45 26.72
N LEU A 769 -70.12 -50.07 28.00
CA LEU A 769 -69.30 -50.51 29.13
C LEU A 769 -67.89 -49.92 29.39
N SER A 770 -67.92 -48.96 30.31
CA SER A 770 -67.10 -48.80 31.54
C SER A 770 -66.16 -49.91 31.99
N MET A 771 -65.06 -49.52 32.67
CA MET A 771 -64.76 -50.00 34.04
C MET A 771 -63.67 -49.16 34.76
N TYR A 772 -64.07 -48.60 35.92
CA TYR A 772 -63.36 -48.25 37.18
C TYR A 772 -62.25 -47.16 37.18
N ALA A 773 -62.32 -46.03 37.92
CA ALA A 773 -62.58 -45.78 39.37
C ALA A 773 -61.51 -46.46 40.27
N GLU A 774 -60.89 -45.91 41.32
CA GLU A 774 -61.16 -44.79 42.21
C GLU A 774 -59.97 -44.64 43.18
N ASN A 775 -59.80 -43.44 43.77
CA ASN A 775 -59.40 -43.06 45.15
C ASN A 775 -58.20 -43.74 45.86
N GLY A 776 -57.38 -43.09 46.69
CA GLY A 776 -57.42 -41.75 47.28
C GLY A 776 -56.47 -41.65 48.50
N TYR A 777 -56.06 -40.41 48.78
CA TYR A 777 -55.75 -39.77 50.08
C TYR A 777 -54.93 -40.46 51.19
N VAL A 778 -53.90 -39.72 51.67
CA VAL A 778 -53.75 -39.39 53.10
C VAL A 778 -53.35 -37.92 53.26
N HIS A 779 -54.10 -37.24 54.12
CA HIS A 779 -53.98 -35.86 54.59
C HIS A 779 -53.05 -35.77 55.81
N TYR A 780 -52.39 -34.63 56.03
CA TYR A 780 -52.31 -34.00 57.37
C TYR A 780 -52.27 -32.48 57.22
N THR A 781 -53.22 -31.83 57.88
CA THR A 781 -53.38 -30.39 58.12
C THR A 781 -52.72 -30.01 59.45
N HIS A 782 -52.20 -28.79 59.61
CA HIS A 782 -52.90 -27.72 60.33
C HIS A 782 -52.14 -26.37 60.40
N SER A 783 -52.97 -25.32 60.44
CA SER A 783 -52.83 -24.01 61.11
C SER A 783 -51.89 -22.91 60.57
N SER A 784 -52.53 -21.99 59.84
CA SER A 784 -52.68 -20.54 60.14
C SER A 784 -51.74 -19.84 61.14
N LEU A 785 -51.16 -18.71 60.72
CA LEU A 785 -51.40 -17.38 61.31
C LEU A 785 -50.82 -16.22 60.47
N LEU A 786 -51.74 -15.39 60.00
CA LEU A 786 -51.71 -13.95 59.65
C LEU A 786 -50.41 -13.14 59.89
N ARG A 787 -49.88 -12.48 58.85
CA ARG A 787 -50.16 -11.07 58.51
C ARG A 787 -49.72 -10.74 57.08
#